data_AF-A0A4J2CXA6-F1
#
_entry.id   AF-A0A4J2CXA6-F1
#
_cell.length_a   1.000
_cell.length_b   1.000
_cell.length_c   1.000
_cell.angle_alpha   90.00
_cell.angle_beta   90.00
_cell.angle_gamma   90.00
#
_symmetry.space_group_name_H-M   'P 1'
#
loop_
_entity.id
_entity.type
_entity.pdbx_description
1 polymer ?
#
loop_
_entity_poly.entity_id
_entity_poly.type
_entity_poly.pdbx_seq_one_letter_code
_entity_poly.pdbx_strand_id
1 'polypeptide(L)'
;MFASKSERKVHYSIRKFSVGVASVVVASLVMGSVVHATENEGATQVPTSSNRANESQAEQGEQPKKLDSERDKARKEVEEYVKKIVGESYAKSTKKRHTITVALVNELNNIKNEYLNKIVESTSESQLQILMMESRSKVDEAVSKFEKDSSSSSSSDSSTKPEASDTAKPNKPTEPGEKVAEAKKKVEEAEKKAKDQKEEDRRNYPTITYKTLELEIAESDVEVKKAELELVKVKANEPRDEQKIKQAEAEVESKQAEATRLKKIKTDREEAEEEAKRRADAKEQGKPKGRAKRGVPGELATPDKKENDAKSSDSSVGEETLPSPSLKPEKKVAEAEKKVEEAKKKAEDQKEEDRRNYPTNTYKTLELEIAESDVEVKKAELELVKEEAKEPRNEEKVKQAKAEVESKKAEATRLEKIKTDRKKAEEEAKRKAAEEDKVKEKPAEQPQPAPAPKAEKPAPAPKPENPAEQPKAEKPADQQAEEDYARRSEEEYNRLTQQQPPKTEKPAQPSTPKTGWKQENGMWYFYNTDGSMATGWLQNNGSWYYLNSNGAMATGWLQNNGSWYYLNANGSMATGWLQNNGSWYYLNANGSMATGWLQYNGSWYYLNANGSMATGWLQYNGSWYYLNSNGAMATGWLQNNGSWYYLNANGSMATGWLQNNGSWYYLNANGSMATGWLQYNGSWYYLNANGSMATGWLQYNGSWYYLNANGDMATGWVKDGDTWYYLEASGAMKASQWFKVSDKWYYVNGSGALAVNTTVDGYGVNANGEWVN
;
A
#
# COMPACT_ATOMS: atom_id res chain seq x y z
N MET A 1 52.73 38.31 48.81
CA MET A 1 54.15 38.07 49.13
C MET A 1 54.74 37.10 48.10
N PHE A 2 56.06 37.06 47.98
CA PHE A 2 56.82 36.43 46.88
C PHE A 2 57.11 34.93 47.09
N ALA A 3 57.67 34.34 46.02
CA ALA A 3 58.40 33.06 45.91
C ALA A 3 57.54 31.78 45.93
N SER A 4 57.48 30.94 44.88
CA SER A 4 58.48 30.44 43.90
C SER A 4 59.36 29.29 44.42
N LYS A 5 59.19 28.12 43.79
CA LYS A 5 60.33 27.26 43.41
C LYS A 5 60.03 26.54 42.10
N SER A 6 60.86 26.81 41.10
CA SER A 6 61.06 26.05 39.88
C SER A 6 61.65 24.66 40.20
N GLU A 7 61.69 23.67 39.30
CA GLU A 7 62.60 23.64 38.15
C GLU A 7 62.18 22.72 37.00
N ARG A 8 62.79 22.97 35.83
CA ARG A 8 62.55 22.31 34.55
C ARG A 8 63.43 21.06 34.41
N LYS A 9 63.01 20.12 33.54
CA LYS A 9 63.92 19.62 32.51
C LYS A 9 63.18 19.27 31.21
N VAL A 10 63.71 19.80 30.13
CA VAL A 10 63.24 19.64 28.74
C VAL A 10 64.28 18.78 28.03
N HIS A 11 63.87 17.89 27.12
CA HIS A 11 64.66 17.60 25.92
C HIS A 11 63.78 17.22 24.73
N TYR A 12 63.78 18.09 23.72
CA TYR A 12 63.37 17.76 22.35
C TYR A 12 64.51 16.97 21.66
N SER A 13 64.17 16.17 20.65
CA SER A 13 65.09 15.83 19.56
C SER A 13 64.31 15.58 18.26
N ILE A 14 64.67 16.34 17.24
CA ILE A 14 64.04 16.36 15.91
C ILE A 14 64.94 15.63 14.92
N ARG A 15 64.38 14.81 14.02
CA ARG A 15 64.96 14.58 12.67
C ARG A 15 63.87 14.64 11.60
N LYS A 16 64.24 15.19 10.44
CA LYS A 16 63.37 15.57 9.31
C LYS A 16 63.54 14.63 8.11
N PHE A 17 62.56 14.61 7.20
CA PHE A 17 62.61 14.69 5.72
C PHE A 17 61.13 14.50 5.25
N SER A 18 60.39 15.41 4.59
CA SER A 18 60.57 16.15 3.31
C SER A 18 60.72 15.19 2.11
N VAL A 19 60.00 15.25 0.98
CA VAL A 19 59.15 16.28 0.30
C VAL A 19 58.00 15.58 -0.47
N GLY A 20 56.88 16.25 -0.77
CA GLY A 20 55.93 15.76 -1.79
C GLY A 20 54.53 16.39 -1.78
N VAL A 21 54.39 17.63 -2.27
CA VAL A 21 53.07 18.26 -2.51
C VAL A 21 52.72 18.15 -4.00
N ALA A 22 51.52 17.65 -4.30
CA ALA A 22 50.91 17.74 -5.63
C ALA A 22 49.43 18.12 -5.48
N SER A 23 49.13 19.41 -5.59
CA SER A 23 47.78 19.90 -5.83
C SER A 23 47.55 19.97 -7.33
N VAL A 24 46.49 19.35 -7.84
CA VAL A 24 45.97 19.66 -9.19
C VAL A 24 44.49 20.00 -9.05
N VAL A 25 44.18 21.26 -9.34
CA VAL A 25 42.83 21.73 -9.61
C VAL A 25 42.43 21.23 -10.99
N VAL A 26 41.27 20.61 -11.13
CA VAL A 26 40.61 20.46 -12.44
C VAL A 26 39.40 21.39 -12.44
N ALA A 27 39.55 22.51 -13.13
CA ALA A 27 38.48 23.48 -13.33
C ALA A 27 37.50 22.99 -14.40
N SER A 28 36.26 23.47 -14.32
CA SER A 28 35.28 23.38 -15.40
C SER A 28 35.86 23.99 -16.69
N LEU A 29 35.82 23.26 -17.80
CA LEU A 29 36.05 23.84 -19.12
C LEU A 29 34.80 23.69 -19.99
N VAL A 30 34.09 24.81 -20.14
CA VAL A 30 33.12 25.02 -21.21
C VAL A 30 33.88 25.12 -22.52
N MET A 31 33.48 24.35 -23.54
CA MET A 31 33.73 24.71 -24.93
C MET A 31 32.39 24.86 -25.66
N GLY A 32 32.01 26.11 -25.89
CA GLY A 32 31.11 26.48 -26.97
C GLY A 32 31.92 27.23 -28.02
N SER A 33 31.83 26.79 -29.28
CA SER A 33 32.18 27.53 -30.51
C SER A 33 31.35 26.89 -31.63
N VAL A 34 30.23 27.49 -32.02
CA VAL A 34 30.12 28.54 -33.05
C VAL A 34 30.05 27.96 -34.47
N VAL A 35 28.82 28.03 -34.99
CA VAL A 35 28.38 28.18 -36.39
C VAL A 35 29.47 28.30 -37.46
N HIS A 36 29.45 27.37 -38.41
CA HIS A 36 29.64 27.68 -39.82
C HIS A 36 28.43 27.14 -40.61
N ALA A 37 27.90 27.97 -41.50
CA ALA A 37 26.83 27.61 -42.42
C ALA A 37 27.37 27.63 -43.85
N THR A 38 27.19 26.53 -44.59
CA THR A 38 27.22 26.49 -46.06
C THR A 38 26.35 25.34 -46.57
N GLU A 39 25.26 25.73 -47.23
CA GLU A 39 24.75 25.14 -48.49
C GLU A 39 24.58 23.61 -48.62
N ASN A 40 23.32 23.19 -48.51
CA ASN A 40 22.52 22.67 -49.64
C ASN A 40 23.19 21.66 -50.61
N GLU A 41 22.81 20.39 -50.51
CA GLU A 41 22.36 19.57 -51.65
C GLU A 41 21.62 18.32 -51.14
N GLY A 42 20.58 17.86 -51.86
CA GLY A 42 19.69 16.79 -51.41
C GLY A 42 19.75 15.54 -52.28
N ALA A 43 19.52 14.37 -51.68
CA ALA A 43 19.13 13.16 -52.40
C ALA A 43 18.32 12.19 -51.52
N THR A 44 17.18 11.76 -52.04
CA THR A 44 16.29 10.75 -51.47
C THR A 44 16.86 9.33 -51.67
N GLN A 45 16.81 8.45 -50.66
CA GLN A 45 16.13 7.14 -50.75
C GLN A 45 16.32 6.21 -49.52
N VAL A 46 15.16 5.74 -49.02
CA VAL A 46 14.72 4.46 -48.43
C VAL A 46 15.69 3.25 -48.25
N PRO A 47 15.33 2.26 -47.39
CA PRO A 47 16.28 1.58 -46.50
C PRO A 47 16.76 0.21 -46.99
N THR A 48 17.72 -0.39 -46.28
CA THR A 48 17.98 -1.83 -46.40
C THR A 48 18.41 -2.44 -45.07
N SER A 49 17.79 -3.57 -44.72
CA SER A 49 18.15 -4.41 -43.59
C SER A 49 19.38 -5.28 -43.88
N SER A 50 20.22 -5.52 -42.87
CA SER A 50 20.77 -6.86 -42.60
C SER A 50 21.54 -6.88 -41.27
N ASN A 51 21.29 -7.90 -40.45
CA ASN A 51 22.06 -8.15 -39.23
C ASN A 51 23.38 -8.84 -39.55
N ARG A 52 24.45 -8.51 -38.80
CA ARG A 52 25.46 -9.52 -38.45
C ARG A 52 25.98 -9.31 -37.04
N ALA A 53 26.03 -10.40 -36.28
CA ALA A 53 26.30 -10.42 -34.85
C ALA A 53 27.77 -10.12 -34.52
N ASN A 54 28.00 -9.74 -33.26
CA ASN A 54 29.20 -10.15 -32.55
C ASN A 54 28.80 -10.64 -31.15
N GLU A 55 29.03 -11.93 -30.88
CA GLU A 55 28.68 -12.58 -29.62
C GLU A 55 29.88 -12.58 -28.69
N SER A 56 29.75 -11.96 -27.50
CA SER A 56 30.60 -12.29 -26.35
C SER A 56 30.09 -11.64 -25.06
N GLN A 57 28.99 -12.14 -24.51
CA GLN A 57 28.73 -12.25 -23.06
C GLN A 57 27.37 -12.96 -22.85
N ALA A 58 27.40 -14.28 -22.84
CA ALA A 58 26.27 -15.12 -22.48
C ALA A 58 26.46 -15.62 -21.05
N GLU A 59 25.63 -15.12 -20.13
CA GLU A 59 25.05 -15.83 -18.96
C GLU A 59 24.40 -14.81 -18.00
N GLN A 60 23.31 -14.16 -18.44
CA GLN A 60 22.16 -13.64 -17.65
C GLN A 60 21.18 -12.96 -18.65
N GLY A 61 20.13 -13.65 -19.14
CA GLY A 61 19.23 -12.98 -20.10
C GLY A 61 18.15 -13.77 -20.88
N GLU A 62 17.65 -14.92 -20.41
CA GLU A 62 16.63 -15.67 -21.18
C GLU A 62 15.17 -15.23 -20.96
N GLN A 63 14.84 -14.61 -19.82
CA GLN A 63 13.47 -14.16 -19.50
C GLN A 63 12.89 -13.10 -20.46
N PRO A 64 13.55 -11.96 -20.78
CA PRO A 64 12.91 -10.88 -21.54
C PRO A 64 12.53 -11.29 -22.97
N LYS A 65 13.38 -12.08 -23.64
CA LYS A 65 13.18 -12.50 -25.03
C LYS A 65 11.93 -13.37 -25.25
N LYS A 66 11.51 -14.15 -24.24
CA LYS A 66 10.30 -14.99 -24.33
C LYS A 66 9.03 -14.16 -24.28
N LEU A 67 8.97 -13.19 -23.36
CA LEU A 67 7.81 -12.31 -23.21
C LEU A 67 7.62 -11.41 -24.44
N ASP A 68 8.70 -10.91 -25.05
CA ASP A 68 8.60 -10.12 -26.30
C ASP A 68 8.01 -10.94 -27.47
N SER A 69 8.40 -12.20 -27.60
CA SER A 69 7.84 -13.12 -28.60
C SER A 69 6.34 -13.41 -28.38
N GLU A 70 5.92 -13.58 -27.13
CA GLU A 70 4.49 -13.76 -26.80
C GLU A 70 3.69 -12.45 -26.96
N ARG A 71 4.28 -11.27 -26.69
CA ARG A 71 3.68 -9.96 -27.02
C ARG A 71 3.42 -9.84 -28.53
N ASP A 72 4.39 -10.21 -29.37
CA ASP A 72 4.23 -10.17 -30.84
C ASP A 72 3.14 -11.13 -31.34
N LYS A 73 3.08 -12.33 -30.77
CA LYS A 73 2.03 -13.31 -31.07
C LYS A 73 0.64 -12.80 -30.65
N ALA A 74 0.54 -12.19 -29.47
CA ALA A 74 -0.70 -11.60 -28.98
C ALA A 74 -1.17 -10.41 -29.83
N ARG A 75 -0.25 -9.49 -30.21
CA ARG A 75 -0.55 -8.39 -31.14
C ARG A 75 -1.16 -8.91 -32.43
N LYS A 76 -0.50 -9.91 -33.04
CA LYS A 76 -0.94 -10.52 -34.29
C LYS A 76 -2.31 -11.19 -34.18
N GLU A 77 -2.60 -11.87 -33.06
CA GLU A 77 -3.89 -12.52 -32.84
C GLU A 77 -5.05 -11.50 -32.75
N VAL A 78 -4.85 -10.39 -32.04
CA VAL A 78 -5.83 -9.29 -31.96
C VAL A 78 -6.04 -8.62 -33.32
N GLU A 79 -4.96 -8.37 -34.08
CA GLU A 79 -5.04 -7.81 -35.43
C GLU A 79 -5.78 -8.73 -36.41
N GLU A 80 -5.47 -10.03 -36.43
CA GLU A 80 -6.13 -11.00 -37.31
C GLU A 80 -7.62 -11.16 -36.94
N TYR A 81 -7.97 -11.14 -35.66
CA TYR A 81 -9.35 -11.20 -35.21
C TYR A 81 -10.15 -9.97 -35.66
N VAL A 82 -9.66 -8.76 -35.38
CA VAL A 82 -10.33 -7.51 -35.80
C VAL A 82 -10.43 -7.44 -37.33
N LYS A 83 -9.36 -7.79 -38.06
CA LYS A 83 -9.34 -7.81 -39.52
C LYS A 83 -10.39 -8.76 -40.11
N LYS A 84 -10.58 -9.93 -39.50
CA LYS A 84 -11.64 -10.89 -39.87
C LYS A 84 -13.03 -10.26 -39.68
N ILE A 85 -13.33 -9.72 -38.49
CA ILE A 85 -14.64 -9.13 -38.18
C ILE A 85 -14.94 -7.90 -39.04
N VAL A 86 -13.95 -7.07 -39.35
CA VAL A 86 -14.07 -5.95 -40.30
C VAL A 86 -14.41 -6.46 -41.71
N GLY A 87 -13.75 -7.53 -42.18
CA GLY A 87 -14.06 -8.16 -43.47
C GLY A 87 -15.48 -8.71 -43.54
N GLU A 88 -15.93 -9.42 -42.50
CA GLU A 88 -17.32 -9.92 -42.39
C GLU A 88 -18.35 -8.77 -42.33
N SER A 89 -18.01 -7.67 -41.65
CA SER A 89 -18.86 -6.48 -41.55
C SER A 89 -19.06 -5.78 -42.91
N TYR A 90 -17.99 -5.68 -43.72
CA TYR A 90 -18.10 -5.16 -45.08
C TYR A 90 -18.83 -6.13 -46.02
N ALA A 91 -18.64 -7.45 -45.89
CA ALA A 91 -19.35 -8.45 -46.69
C ALA A 91 -20.87 -8.45 -46.44
N LYS A 92 -21.31 -8.11 -45.22
CA LYS A 92 -22.73 -7.92 -44.85
C LYS A 92 -23.28 -6.53 -45.22
N SER A 93 -22.45 -5.59 -45.67
CA SER A 93 -22.84 -4.20 -45.95
C SER A 93 -23.57 -4.05 -47.30
N THR A 94 -24.63 -3.26 -47.31
CA THR A 94 -25.36 -2.87 -48.53
C THR A 94 -25.19 -1.37 -48.80
N LYS A 95 -25.39 -0.92 -50.05
CA LYS A 95 -25.23 0.51 -50.43
C LYS A 95 -25.99 1.51 -49.53
N LYS A 96 -27.10 1.09 -48.88
CA LYS A 96 -27.88 1.93 -47.96
C LYS A 96 -27.38 1.94 -46.51
N ARG A 97 -26.42 1.09 -46.12
CA ARG A 97 -25.87 1.00 -44.74
C ARG A 97 -24.40 1.42 -44.62
N HIS A 98 -23.79 1.90 -45.71
CA HIS A 98 -22.34 2.11 -45.79
C HIS A 98 -21.78 3.02 -44.68
N THR A 99 -22.41 4.17 -44.42
CA THR A 99 -22.02 5.10 -43.33
C THR A 99 -22.04 4.44 -41.96
N ILE A 100 -23.01 3.55 -41.74
CA ILE A 100 -23.23 2.87 -40.46
C ILE A 100 -22.16 1.77 -40.31
N THR A 101 -21.85 1.01 -41.37
CA THR A 101 -20.72 0.07 -41.38
C THR A 101 -19.37 0.76 -41.18
N VAL A 102 -19.16 1.97 -41.72
CA VAL A 102 -17.92 2.74 -41.48
C VAL A 102 -17.79 3.14 -40.00
N ALA A 103 -18.89 3.52 -39.33
CA ALA A 103 -18.86 3.82 -37.90
C ALA A 103 -18.45 2.60 -37.06
N LEU A 104 -19.00 1.41 -37.35
CA LEU A 104 -18.58 0.16 -36.70
C LEU A 104 -17.09 -0.14 -36.94
N VAL A 105 -16.61 0.01 -38.17
CA VAL A 105 -15.22 -0.27 -38.51
C VAL A 105 -14.25 0.71 -37.83
N ASN A 106 -14.64 1.96 -37.61
CA ASN A 106 -13.86 2.90 -36.81
C ASN A 106 -13.79 2.45 -35.34
N GLU A 107 -14.91 2.04 -34.74
CA GLU A 107 -14.95 1.57 -33.36
C GLU A 107 -14.13 0.29 -33.14
N LEU A 108 -14.24 -0.67 -34.08
CA LEU A 108 -13.40 -1.87 -34.06
C LEU A 108 -11.90 -1.57 -34.18
N ASN A 109 -11.52 -0.53 -34.93
CA ASN A 109 -10.13 -0.06 -34.99
C ASN A 109 -9.68 0.67 -33.72
N ASN A 110 -10.57 1.40 -33.04
CA ASN A 110 -10.28 2.00 -31.73
C ASN A 110 -9.97 0.92 -30.69
N ILE A 111 -10.85 -0.08 -30.57
CA ILE A 111 -10.68 -1.23 -29.67
C ILE A 111 -9.37 -1.97 -29.98
N LYS A 112 -9.08 -2.21 -31.26
CA LYS A 112 -7.81 -2.82 -31.70
C LYS A 112 -6.60 -2.03 -31.19
N ASN A 113 -6.57 -0.72 -31.41
CA ASN A 113 -5.43 0.13 -31.03
C ASN A 113 -5.27 0.22 -29.51
N GLU A 114 -6.37 0.31 -28.76
CA GLU A 114 -6.39 0.29 -27.29
C GLU A 114 -5.74 -0.99 -26.74
N TYR A 115 -6.16 -2.15 -27.24
CA TYR A 115 -5.65 -3.44 -26.78
C TYR A 115 -4.24 -3.77 -27.29
N LEU A 116 -3.84 -3.26 -28.47
CA LEU A 116 -2.45 -3.32 -28.92
C LEU A 116 -1.51 -2.55 -27.98
N ASN A 117 -1.90 -1.35 -27.53
CA ASN A 117 -1.11 -0.57 -26.56
C ASN A 117 -0.99 -1.32 -25.21
N LYS A 118 -2.11 -1.82 -24.67
CA LYS A 118 -2.12 -2.64 -23.45
C LYS A 118 -1.23 -3.90 -23.57
N ILE A 119 -1.20 -4.54 -24.74
CA ILE A 119 -0.32 -5.69 -25.02
C ILE A 119 1.16 -5.28 -25.03
N VAL A 120 1.51 -4.10 -25.55
CA VAL A 120 2.89 -3.55 -25.48
C VAL A 120 3.33 -3.36 -24.03
N GLU A 121 2.43 -2.85 -23.18
CA GLU A 121 2.68 -2.51 -21.77
C GLU A 121 2.66 -3.73 -20.82
N SER A 122 2.06 -4.84 -21.24
CA SER A 122 1.91 -6.06 -20.43
C SER A 122 3.24 -6.61 -19.91
N THR A 123 3.30 -7.03 -18.65
CA THR A 123 4.52 -7.53 -17.98
C THR A 123 4.55 -9.04 -17.77
N SER A 124 3.51 -9.78 -18.17
CA SER A 124 3.42 -11.24 -18.04
C SER A 124 2.63 -11.93 -19.16
N GLU A 125 2.88 -13.22 -19.36
CA GLU A 125 2.10 -14.07 -20.27
C GLU A 125 0.63 -14.23 -19.83
N SER A 126 0.33 -14.10 -18.53
CA SER A 126 -1.05 -14.08 -18.00
C SER A 126 -1.81 -12.81 -18.40
N GLN A 127 -1.18 -11.64 -18.28
CA GLN A 127 -1.77 -10.37 -18.73
C GLN A 127 -2.03 -10.40 -20.25
N LEU A 128 -1.12 -10.96 -21.04
CA LEU A 128 -1.32 -11.13 -22.48
C LEU A 128 -2.57 -11.97 -22.80
N GLN A 129 -2.79 -13.09 -22.10
CA GLN A 129 -3.98 -13.92 -22.30
C GLN A 129 -5.27 -13.20 -21.89
N ILE A 130 -5.26 -12.49 -20.77
CA ILE A 130 -6.42 -11.69 -20.32
C ILE A 130 -6.75 -10.60 -21.36
N LEU A 131 -5.75 -9.85 -21.82
CA LEU A 131 -5.94 -8.80 -22.82
C LEU A 131 -6.45 -9.34 -24.16
N MET A 132 -6.00 -10.52 -24.61
CA MET A 132 -6.52 -11.19 -25.80
C MET A 132 -7.99 -11.62 -25.63
N MET A 133 -8.38 -12.11 -24.44
CA MET A 133 -9.78 -12.48 -24.16
C MET A 133 -10.68 -11.24 -24.07
N GLU A 134 -10.23 -10.20 -23.38
CA GLU A 134 -10.96 -8.93 -23.28
C GLU A 134 -11.13 -8.23 -24.63
N SER A 135 -10.09 -8.17 -25.46
CA SER A 135 -10.16 -7.52 -26.78
C SER A 135 -11.19 -8.21 -27.68
N ARG A 136 -11.22 -9.55 -27.67
CA ARG A 136 -12.23 -10.35 -28.39
C ARG A 136 -13.64 -10.05 -27.87
N SER A 137 -13.82 -10.07 -26.55
CA SER A 137 -15.10 -9.76 -25.90
C SER A 137 -15.60 -8.34 -26.24
N LYS A 138 -14.71 -7.34 -26.29
CA LYS A 138 -15.05 -5.95 -26.64
C LYS A 138 -15.43 -5.78 -28.12
N VAL A 139 -14.72 -6.47 -29.02
CA VAL A 139 -15.09 -6.56 -30.44
C VAL A 139 -16.47 -7.17 -30.61
N ASP A 140 -16.76 -8.28 -29.94
CA ASP A 140 -18.07 -8.96 -29.98
C ASP A 140 -19.19 -8.10 -29.36
N GLU A 141 -18.90 -7.38 -28.27
CA GLU A 141 -19.83 -6.44 -27.63
C GLU A 141 -20.20 -5.30 -28.58
N ALA A 142 -19.22 -4.72 -29.30
CA ALA A 142 -19.45 -3.66 -30.28
C ALA A 142 -20.30 -4.15 -31.47
N VAL A 143 -20.02 -5.35 -32.00
CA VAL A 143 -20.83 -5.97 -33.06
C VAL A 143 -22.25 -6.28 -32.56
N SER A 144 -22.42 -6.79 -31.33
CA SER A 144 -23.73 -7.11 -30.78
C SER A 144 -24.61 -5.88 -30.52
N LYS A 145 -24.02 -4.75 -30.10
CA LYS A 145 -24.71 -3.45 -30.03
C LYS A 145 -25.20 -3.03 -31.41
N PHE A 146 -24.31 -3.09 -32.40
CA PHE A 146 -24.61 -2.72 -33.78
C PHE A 146 -25.70 -3.57 -34.44
N GLU A 147 -25.71 -4.89 -34.23
CA GLU A 147 -26.77 -5.76 -34.76
C GLU A 147 -28.15 -5.46 -34.12
N LYS A 148 -28.19 -5.03 -32.85
CA LYS A 148 -29.42 -4.56 -32.20
C LYS A 148 -29.89 -3.22 -32.77
N ASP A 149 -29.00 -2.24 -32.88
CA ASP A 149 -29.32 -0.89 -33.38
C ASP A 149 -29.75 -0.92 -34.86
N SER A 150 -29.20 -1.83 -35.67
CA SER A 150 -29.64 -2.07 -37.06
C SER A 150 -31.00 -2.77 -37.16
N SER A 151 -31.54 -3.36 -36.08
CA SER A 151 -32.82 -4.06 -36.08
C SER A 151 -34.01 -3.15 -35.74
N SER A 152 -33.78 -2.04 -35.03
CA SER A 152 -34.82 -1.08 -34.64
C SER A 152 -35.16 -0.03 -35.70
N SER A 153 -34.43 0.03 -36.82
CA SER A 153 -34.57 1.11 -37.82
C SER A 153 -35.36 0.73 -39.08
N SER A 154 -36.12 -0.37 -39.10
CA SER A 154 -36.84 -0.84 -40.29
C SER A 154 -38.35 -1.05 -40.07
N SER A 155 -39.08 0.03 -39.79
CA SER A 155 -40.54 0.04 -39.92
C SER A 155 -41.08 1.42 -40.32
N SER A 156 -41.01 1.73 -41.62
CA SER A 156 -41.87 2.77 -42.21
C SER A 156 -42.18 2.44 -43.68
N ASP A 157 -43.46 2.13 -43.90
CA ASP A 157 -44.30 2.54 -45.04
C ASP A 157 -44.86 1.45 -46.00
N SER A 158 -46.05 1.78 -46.51
CA SER A 158 -46.94 1.13 -47.51
C SER A 158 -47.82 -0.05 -47.08
N SER A 159 -49.12 0.16 -47.26
CA SER A 159 -50.26 -0.74 -47.01
C SER A 159 -50.56 -1.68 -48.19
N THR A 160 -51.21 -2.83 -47.93
CA THR A 160 -52.40 -3.35 -48.66
C THR A 160 -52.95 -4.62 -47.96
N LYS A 161 -54.28 -4.79 -47.94
CA LYS A 161 -55.08 -5.92 -47.38
C LYS A 161 -55.80 -6.63 -48.57
N PRO A 162 -55.93 -7.98 -48.66
CA PRO A 162 -57.06 -8.70 -48.05
C PRO A 162 -56.93 -10.19 -47.60
N GLU A 163 -57.82 -10.50 -46.63
CA GLU A 163 -58.59 -11.73 -46.34
C GLU A 163 -57.98 -13.10 -45.92
N ALA A 164 -58.35 -13.48 -44.68
CA ALA A 164 -58.99 -14.72 -44.22
C ALA A 164 -58.37 -16.13 -44.42
N SER A 165 -58.07 -16.82 -43.30
CA SER A 165 -58.75 -18.08 -42.89
C SER A 165 -58.28 -18.57 -41.51
N ASP A 166 -59.08 -19.45 -40.88
CA ASP A 166 -58.94 -19.95 -39.50
C ASP A 166 -57.68 -20.80 -39.22
N THR A 167 -57.18 -20.76 -37.98
CA THR A 167 -57.34 -21.88 -37.00
C THR A 167 -56.63 -21.58 -35.66
N ALA A 168 -57.19 -22.08 -34.55
CA ALA A 168 -56.72 -21.78 -33.20
C ALA A 168 -55.91 -22.93 -32.56
N LYS A 169 -54.69 -22.64 -32.08
CA LYS A 169 -54.04 -23.33 -30.93
C LYS A 169 -52.76 -22.59 -30.44
N PRO A 170 -52.25 -22.95 -29.25
CA PRO A 170 -52.35 -22.18 -28.02
C PRO A 170 -51.29 -21.07 -27.86
N ASN A 171 -51.54 -20.16 -26.93
CA ASN A 171 -50.70 -18.98 -26.62
C ASN A 171 -49.20 -19.30 -26.52
N LYS A 172 -48.41 -18.73 -27.45
CA LYS A 172 -46.97 -18.50 -27.27
C LYS A 172 -46.80 -17.40 -26.20
N PRO A 173 -45.85 -17.51 -25.25
CA PRO A 173 -45.61 -16.44 -24.28
C PRO A 173 -45.19 -15.15 -24.98
N THR A 174 -45.68 -14.01 -24.50
CA THR A 174 -45.25 -12.68 -24.93
C THR A 174 -43.76 -12.49 -24.67
N GLU A 175 -43.07 -11.74 -25.52
CA GLU A 175 -41.61 -11.52 -25.51
C GLU A 175 -40.96 -11.23 -24.13
N PRO A 176 -41.60 -10.51 -23.17
CA PRO A 176 -41.05 -10.33 -21.83
C PRO A 176 -40.95 -11.63 -21.01
N GLY A 177 -41.89 -12.57 -21.20
CA GLY A 177 -41.96 -13.82 -20.44
C GLY A 177 -40.82 -14.80 -20.75
N GLU A 178 -40.35 -14.81 -22.00
CA GLU A 178 -39.22 -15.64 -22.45
C GLU A 178 -37.90 -15.20 -21.79
N LYS A 179 -37.67 -13.87 -21.71
CA LYS A 179 -36.49 -13.28 -21.04
C LYS A 179 -36.48 -13.55 -19.53
N VAL A 180 -37.64 -13.48 -18.87
CA VAL A 180 -37.77 -13.85 -17.43
C VAL A 180 -37.50 -15.35 -17.21
N ALA A 181 -37.94 -16.23 -18.12
CA ALA A 181 -37.68 -17.66 -18.02
C ALA A 181 -36.19 -18.01 -18.21
N GLU A 182 -35.51 -17.37 -19.17
CA GLU A 182 -34.06 -17.54 -19.38
C GLU A 182 -33.25 -17.07 -18.16
N ALA A 183 -33.59 -15.92 -17.58
CA ALA A 183 -32.93 -15.39 -16.38
C ALA A 183 -33.12 -16.33 -15.17
N LYS A 184 -34.30 -16.91 -14.96
CA LYS A 184 -34.53 -17.92 -13.91
C LYS A 184 -33.62 -19.14 -14.05
N LYS A 185 -33.49 -19.67 -15.27
CA LYS A 185 -32.61 -20.82 -15.54
C LYS A 185 -31.14 -20.53 -15.21
N LYS A 186 -30.67 -19.31 -15.46
CA LYS A 186 -29.30 -18.88 -15.09
C LYS A 186 -29.10 -18.76 -13.57
N VAL A 187 -30.13 -18.38 -12.81
CA VAL A 187 -30.10 -18.42 -11.34
C VAL A 187 -30.01 -19.86 -10.83
N GLU A 188 -30.85 -20.78 -11.33
CA GLU A 188 -30.84 -22.19 -10.94
C GLU A 188 -29.49 -22.87 -11.22
N GLU A 189 -28.84 -22.55 -12.34
CA GLU A 189 -27.50 -23.06 -12.68
C GLU A 189 -26.43 -22.53 -11.71
N ALA A 190 -26.48 -21.25 -11.34
CA ALA A 190 -25.56 -20.65 -10.38
C ALA A 190 -25.76 -21.23 -8.97
N GLU A 191 -27.02 -21.38 -8.52
CA GLU A 191 -27.35 -21.98 -7.22
C GLU A 191 -26.87 -23.42 -7.11
N LYS A 192 -26.95 -24.18 -8.22
CA LYS A 192 -26.37 -25.52 -8.28
C LYS A 192 -24.84 -25.48 -8.10
N LYS A 193 -24.11 -24.61 -8.82
CA LYS A 193 -22.65 -24.49 -8.70
C LYS A 193 -22.22 -24.12 -7.27
N ALA A 194 -22.90 -23.16 -6.63
CA ALA A 194 -22.62 -22.80 -5.24
C ALA A 194 -22.89 -23.96 -4.26
N LYS A 195 -23.94 -24.76 -4.51
CA LYS A 195 -24.24 -25.95 -3.70
C LYS A 195 -23.24 -27.08 -3.89
N ASP A 196 -22.78 -27.31 -5.11
CA ASP A 196 -21.78 -28.32 -5.45
C ASP A 196 -20.42 -27.94 -4.81
N GLN A 197 -19.98 -26.68 -4.91
CA GLN A 197 -18.78 -26.17 -4.22
C GLN A 197 -18.89 -26.30 -2.69
N LYS A 198 -20.06 -26.00 -2.11
CA LYS A 198 -20.29 -26.13 -0.66
C LYS A 198 -20.19 -27.57 -0.16
N GLU A 199 -20.57 -28.54 -0.98
CA GLU A 199 -20.42 -29.97 -0.69
C GLU A 199 -18.96 -30.41 -0.79
N GLU A 200 -18.21 -29.89 -1.77
CA GLU A 200 -16.78 -30.12 -1.96
C GLU A 200 -15.95 -29.55 -0.79
N ASP A 201 -16.18 -28.28 -0.43
CA ASP A 201 -15.55 -27.63 0.72
C ASP A 201 -15.77 -28.42 2.02
N ARG A 202 -17.00 -28.91 2.26
CA ARG A 202 -17.34 -29.69 3.45
C ARG A 202 -16.63 -31.05 3.49
N ARG A 203 -16.29 -31.62 2.33
CA ARG A 203 -15.54 -32.89 2.22
C ARG A 203 -14.04 -32.68 2.39
N ASN A 204 -13.50 -31.63 1.77
CA ASN A 204 -12.07 -31.34 1.76
C ASN A 204 -11.59 -30.65 3.07
N TYR A 205 -12.46 -29.86 3.71
CA TYR A 205 -12.14 -29.07 4.91
C TYR A 205 -13.17 -29.28 6.04
N PRO A 206 -13.32 -30.50 6.59
CA PRO A 206 -14.39 -30.83 7.55
C PRO A 206 -14.32 -30.10 8.90
N THR A 207 -13.22 -29.41 9.21
CA THR A 207 -12.98 -28.68 10.47
C THR A 207 -12.98 -27.16 10.30
N ILE A 208 -13.29 -26.62 9.11
CA ILE A 208 -13.25 -25.18 8.86
C ILE A 208 -14.47 -24.45 9.43
N THR A 209 -14.24 -23.31 10.09
CA THR A 209 -15.28 -22.46 10.71
C THR A 209 -15.63 -21.22 9.87
N TYR A 210 -15.02 -21.08 8.69
CA TYR A 210 -15.18 -19.95 7.77
C TYR A 210 -15.42 -20.48 6.34
N LYS A 211 -15.97 -19.66 5.45
CA LYS A 211 -16.17 -20.04 4.04
C LYS A 211 -14.82 -20.06 3.30
N THR A 212 -14.72 -20.87 2.25
CA THR A 212 -13.62 -20.73 1.30
C THR A 212 -13.89 -19.56 0.36
N LEU A 213 -12.83 -19.00 -0.22
CA LEU A 213 -12.94 -17.95 -1.24
C LEU A 213 -13.69 -18.45 -2.49
N GLU A 214 -13.66 -19.75 -2.77
CA GLU A 214 -14.31 -20.37 -3.93
C GLU A 214 -15.82 -20.45 -3.73
N LEU A 215 -16.27 -20.82 -2.52
CA LEU A 215 -17.67 -20.74 -2.12
C LEU A 215 -18.17 -19.29 -2.05
N GLU A 216 -17.36 -18.33 -1.58
CA GLU A 216 -17.72 -16.91 -1.59
C GLU A 216 -17.90 -16.36 -3.01
N ILE A 217 -17.02 -16.73 -3.95
CA ILE A 217 -17.17 -16.38 -5.38
C ILE A 217 -18.45 -17.00 -5.95
N ALA A 218 -18.72 -18.29 -5.68
CA ALA A 218 -19.88 -18.99 -6.21
C ALA A 218 -21.21 -18.45 -5.64
N GLU A 219 -21.25 -18.09 -4.35
CA GLU A 219 -22.41 -17.42 -3.73
C GLU A 219 -22.59 -15.98 -4.25
N SER A 220 -21.50 -15.23 -4.50
CA SER A 220 -21.58 -13.89 -5.09
C SER A 220 -22.11 -13.91 -6.54
N ASP A 221 -21.67 -14.87 -7.35
CA ASP A 221 -22.20 -15.07 -8.72
C ASP A 221 -23.72 -15.43 -8.70
N VAL A 222 -24.22 -16.11 -7.67
CA VAL A 222 -25.67 -16.33 -7.45
C VAL A 222 -26.40 -15.02 -7.17
N GLU A 223 -25.85 -14.15 -6.32
CA GLU A 223 -26.48 -12.86 -6.00
C GLU A 223 -26.55 -11.94 -7.23
N VAL A 224 -25.50 -11.88 -8.04
CA VAL A 224 -25.51 -11.16 -9.33
C VAL A 224 -26.63 -11.67 -10.23
N LYS A 225 -26.78 -13.00 -10.39
CA LYS A 225 -27.84 -13.58 -11.23
C LYS A 225 -29.25 -13.34 -10.69
N LYS A 226 -29.43 -13.25 -9.37
CA LYS A 226 -30.70 -12.86 -8.75
C LYS A 226 -31.04 -11.40 -8.99
N ALA A 227 -30.06 -10.49 -8.89
CA ALA A 227 -30.25 -9.08 -9.21
C ALA A 227 -30.58 -8.87 -10.71
N GLU A 228 -29.88 -9.57 -11.61
CA GLU A 228 -30.20 -9.59 -13.05
C GLU A 228 -31.65 -10.05 -13.31
N LEU A 229 -32.11 -11.09 -12.61
CA LEU A 229 -33.48 -11.59 -12.71
C LEU A 229 -34.52 -10.58 -12.21
N GLU A 230 -34.28 -9.88 -11.10
CA GLU A 230 -35.18 -8.80 -10.65
C GLU A 230 -35.19 -7.63 -11.63
N LEU A 231 -34.04 -7.22 -12.17
CA LEU A 231 -33.98 -6.19 -13.21
C LEU A 231 -34.80 -6.56 -14.45
N VAL A 232 -34.75 -7.82 -14.89
CA VAL A 232 -35.56 -8.33 -16.02
C VAL A 232 -37.05 -8.35 -15.67
N LYS A 233 -37.45 -8.70 -14.44
CA LYS A 233 -38.86 -8.63 -13.97
C LYS A 233 -39.36 -7.18 -13.92
N VAL A 234 -38.59 -6.27 -13.34
CA VAL A 234 -38.96 -4.85 -13.21
C VAL A 234 -39.11 -4.18 -14.58
N LYS A 235 -38.24 -4.51 -15.54
CA LYS A 235 -38.36 -4.06 -16.95
C LYS A 235 -39.53 -4.69 -17.72
N ALA A 236 -40.09 -5.81 -17.23
CA ALA A 236 -41.22 -6.53 -17.84
C ALA A 236 -42.60 -6.13 -17.28
N ASN A 237 -42.66 -5.38 -16.17
CA ASN A 237 -43.91 -4.91 -15.58
C ASN A 237 -44.43 -3.64 -16.28
N GLU A 238 -45.75 -3.54 -16.45
CA GLU A 238 -46.44 -2.33 -16.90
C GLU A 238 -47.42 -1.83 -15.81
N PRO A 239 -47.50 -0.51 -15.56
CA PRO A 239 -46.67 0.56 -16.15
C PRO A 239 -45.21 0.51 -15.67
N ARG A 240 -44.29 0.96 -16.53
CA ARG A 240 -42.85 0.99 -16.22
C ARG A 240 -42.53 2.07 -15.19
N ASP A 241 -41.82 1.69 -14.14
CA ASP A 241 -41.35 2.57 -13.07
C ASP A 241 -39.85 2.84 -13.25
N GLU A 242 -39.50 4.01 -13.81
CA GLU A 242 -38.11 4.36 -14.09
C GLU A 242 -37.22 4.46 -12.84
N GLN A 243 -37.79 4.79 -11.68
CA GLN A 243 -37.02 4.85 -10.43
C GLN A 243 -36.64 3.45 -9.97
N LYS A 244 -37.58 2.49 -10.02
CA LYS A 244 -37.29 1.09 -9.72
C LYS A 244 -36.33 0.45 -10.72
N ILE A 245 -36.40 0.81 -12.00
CA ILE A 245 -35.43 0.34 -13.01
C ILE A 245 -34.02 0.82 -12.65
N LYS A 246 -33.83 2.12 -12.39
CA LYS A 246 -32.52 2.69 -11.99
C LYS A 246 -31.99 2.09 -10.69
N GLN A 247 -32.86 1.82 -9.72
CA GLN A 247 -32.48 1.16 -8.46
C GLN A 247 -31.99 -0.28 -8.72
N ALA A 248 -32.69 -1.05 -9.54
CA ALA A 248 -32.30 -2.42 -9.89
C ALA A 248 -31.02 -2.48 -10.75
N GLU A 249 -30.78 -1.47 -11.61
CA GLU A 249 -29.53 -1.35 -12.37
C GLU A 249 -28.32 -1.08 -11.44
N ALA A 250 -28.46 -0.16 -10.49
CA ALA A 250 -27.43 0.11 -9.48
C ALA A 250 -27.16 -1.08 -8.55
N GLU A 251 -28.18 -1.89 -8.23
CA GLU A 251 -28.03 -3.11 -7.43
C GLU A 251 -27.25 -4.20 -8.18
N VAL A 252 -27.51 -4.38 -9.48
CA VAL A 252 -26.73 -5.27 -10.36
C VAL A 252 -25.27 -4.81 -10.45
N GLU A 253 -25.04 -3.51 -10.68
CA GLU A 253 -23.68 -2.95 -10.77
C GLU A 253 -22.88 -3.15 -9.47
N SER A 254 -23.49 -2.86 -8.33
CA SER A 254 -22.90 -3.06 -6.99
C SER A 254 -22.52 -4.53 -6.76
N LYS A 255 -23.40 -5.47 -7.09
CA LYS A 255 -23.14 -6.91 -6.94
C LYS A 255 -22.08 -7.42 -7.91
N GLN A 256 -22.04 -6.90 -9.13
CA GLN A 256 -21.02 -7.24 -10.12
C GLN A 256 -19.62 -6.71 -9.72
N ALA A 257 -19.55 -5.54 -9.07
CA ALA A 257 -18.31 -5.02 -8.50
C ALA A 257 -17.78 -5.89 -7.34
N GLU A 258 -18.68 -6.38 -6.47
CA GLU A 258 -18.36 -7.31 -5.38
C GLU A 258 -17.78 -8.64 -5.91
N ALA A 259 -18.44 -9.26 -6.90
CA ALA A 259 -17.96 -10.48 -7.55
C ALA A 259 -16.60 -10.30 -8.25
N THR A 260 -16.39 -9.16 -8.92
CA THR A 260 -15.11 -8.80 -9.57
C THR A 260 -13.97 -8.68 -8.55
N ARG A 261 -14.24 -8.07 -7.39
CA ARG A 261 -13.26 -7.96 -6.29
C ARG A 261 -12.84 -9.32 -5.75
N LEU A 262 -13.78 -10.25 -5.54
CA LEU A 262 -13.47 -11.60 -5.05
C LEU A 262 -12.63 -12.40 -6.07
N LYS A 263 -12.95 -12.28 -7.37
CA LYS A 263 -12.17 -12.90 -8.45
C LYS A 263 -10.73 -12.37 -8.50
N LYS A 264 -10.53 -11.06 -8.32
CA LYS A 264 -9.19 -10.47 -8.20
C LYS A 264 -8.40 -11.03 -7.01
N ILE A 265 -9.02 -11.15 -5.83
CA ILE A 265 -8.38 -11.71 -4.62
C ILE A 265 -7.93 -13.17 -4.86
N LYS A 266 -8.67 -13.96 -5.64
CA LYS A 266 -8.24 -15.32 -6.01
C LYS A 266 -6.99 -15.29 -6.90
N THR A 267 -6.98 -14.46 -7.94
CA THR A 267 -5.82 -14.30 -8.84
C THR A 267 -4.57 -13.83 -8.10
N ASP A 268 -4.68 -12.76 -7.30
CA ASP A 268 -3.56 -12.21 -6.52
C ASP A 268 -2.95 -13.26 -5.56
N ARG A 269 -3.77 -14.19 -5.05
CA ARG A 269 -3.34 -15.28 -4.15
C ARG A 269 -2.65 -16.43 -4.90
N GLU A 270 -3.12 -16.79 -6.09
CA GLU A 270 -2.47 -17.82 -6.93
C GLU A 270 -1.08 -17.36 -7.39
N GLU A 271 -0.93 -16.08 -7.78
CA GLU A 271 0.37 -15.50 -8.14
C GLU A 271 1.34 -15.47 -6.94
N ALA A 272 0.85 -15.13 -5.74
CA ALA A 272 1.66 -15.14 -4.52
C ALA A 272 2.12 -16.56 -4.12
N GLU A 273 1.32 -17.61 -4.38
CA GLU A 273 1.71 -18.99 -4.09
C GLU A 273 2.77 -19.51 -5.09
N GLU A 274 2.64 -19.18 -6.37
CA GLU A 274 3.67 -19.43 -7.39
C GLU A 274 5.00 -18.73 -7.06
N GLU A 275 4.95 -17.45 -6.66
CA GLU A 275 6.17 -16.73 -6.28
C GLU A 275 6.79 -17.30 -5.00
N ALA A 276 5.98 -17.72 -4.02
CA ALA A 276 6.47 -18.37 -2.80
C ALA A 276 7.21 -19.68 -3.08
N LYS A 277 6.73 -20.50 -4.03
CA LYS A 277 7.42 -21.72 -4.49
C LYS A 277 8.80 -21.39 -5.06
N ARG A 278 8.86 -20.46 -6.03
CA ARG A 278 10.14 -20.03 -6.66
C ARG A 278 11.13 -19.42 -5.67
N ARG A 279 10.65 -18.73 -4.63
CA ARG A 279 11.49 -18.14 -3.57
C ARG A 279 11.96 -19.15 -2.52
N ALA A 280 11.34 -20.33 -2.42
CA ALA A 280 11.83 -21.42 -1.58
C ALA A 280 13.08 -22.07 -2.19
N ASP A 281 13.01 -22.40 -3.49
CA ASP A 281 14.10 -23.05 -4.24
C ASP A 281 15.37 -22.19 -4.27
N ALA A 282 15.24 -20.86 -4.31
CA ALA A 282 16.36 -19.92 -4.35
C ALA A 282 17.14 -19.78 -3.02
N LYS A 283 16.67 -20.36 -1.91
CA LYS A 283 17.15 -20.04 -0.55
C LYS A 283 18.18 -21.00 0.04
N GLU A 284 18.53 -22.06 -0.70
CA GLU A 284 19.44 -23.11 -0.21
C GLU A 284 20.93 -22.72 -0.27
N GLN A 285 21.29 -21.61 -0.95
CA GLN A 285 22.68 -21.20 -1.15
C GLN A 285 23.00 -19.80 -0.57
N GLY A 286 23.87 -19.74 0.46
CA GLY A 286 24.66 -18.53 0.78
C GLY A 286 24.42 -17.82 2.13
N LYS A 287 25.31 -18.10 3.10
CA LYS A 287 25.67 -17.29 4.30
C LYS A 287 27.12 -17.70 4.69
N PRO A 288 27.97 -16.92 5.44
CA PRO A 288 27.58 -16.07 6.60
C PRO A 288 28.49 -14.84 6.99
N LYS A 289 28.08 -14.08 8.05
CA LYS A 289 28.87 -13.36 9.13
C LYS A 289 29.99 -12.32 8.76
N GLY A 290 30.25 -11.23 9.50
CA GLY A 290 29.65 -10.56 10.69
C GLY A 290 30.66 -9.71 11.53
N ARG A 291 30.18 -8.97 12.57
CA ARG A 291 30.93 -8.35 13.73
C ARG A 291 31.57 -6.93 13.54
N ALA A 292 31.88 -6.12 14.59
CA ALA A 292 31.03 -5.39 15.57
C ALA A 292 31.86 -4.57 16.62
N LYS A 293 31.23 -3.56 17.29
CA LYS A 293 31.61 -2.81 18.55
C LYS A 293 32.66 -1.66 18.47
N ARG A 294 32.79 -0.70 19.43
CA ARG A 294 31.93 -0.02 20.46
C ARG A 294 32.86 0.87 21.37
N GLY A 295 32.45 2.02 21.92
CA GLY A 295 33.20 2.68 23.04
C GLY A 295 32.67 4.05 23.56
N VAL A 296 32.55 4.19 24.90
CA VAL A 296 32.02 5.33 25.74
C VAL A 296 32.54 5.14 27.21
N PRO A 297 32.41 6.03 28.24
CA PRO A 297 31.33 7.02 28.54
C PRO A 297 31.78 8.37 29.20
N GLY A 298 30.85 9.11 29.85
CA GLY A 298 31.07 10.20 30.84
C GLY A 298 29.73 10.72 31.43
N GLU A 299 29.65 11.02 32.74
CA GLU A 299 28.38 11.08 33.52
C GLU A 299 28.40 12.14 34.66
N LEU A 300 27.22 12.68 35.06
CA LEU A 300 26.71 12.90 36.46
C LEU A 300 25.97 14.23 36.81
N ALA A 301 24.86 14.03 37.55
CA ALA A 301 24.33 14.78 38.71
C ALA A 301 23.47 16.07 38.60
N THR A 302 22.50 16.15 39.53
CA THR A 302 21.40 17.13 39.81
C THR A 302 21.67 17.81 41.20
N PRO A 303 20.75 18.43 42.00
CA PRO A 303 19.29 18.72 41.89
C PRO A 303 18.76 20.08 42.49
N ASP A 304 17.42 20.18 42.59
CA ASP A 304 16.57 20.79 43.66
C ASP A 304 15.91 22.21 43.54
N LYS A 305 14.54 22.19 43.59
CA LYS A 305 13.55 23.02 44.35
C LYS A 305 13.59 24.58 44.32
N LYS A 306 12.50 25.35 44.54
CA LYS A 306 11.18 25.12 45.20
C LYS A 306 10.12 26.21 44.79
N GLU A 307 8.86 25.79 44.57
CA GLU A 307 7.59 26.29 45.19
C GLU A 307 7.32 27.80 45.45
N ASN A 308 6.16 28.32 44.99
CA ASN A 308 5.19 29.09 45.81
C ASN A 308 3.87 29.43 45.05
N ASP A 309 2.76 29.51 45.81
CA ASP A 309 1.37 29.76 45.37
C ASP A 309 0.86 31.18 45.71
N ALA A 310 -0.31 31.53 45.12
CA ALA A 310 -1.47 32.22 45.74
C ALA A 310 -1.99 33.59 45.20
N LYS A 311 -3.11 33.51 44.45
CA LYS A 311 -4.42 34.21 44.59
C LYS A 311 -4.62 35.75 44.53
N SER A 312 -5.79 36.11 43.95
CA SER A 312 -6.73 37.22 44.27
C SER A 312 -6.49 38.61 43.64
N SER A 313 -7.48 39.46 43.27
CA SER A 313 -8.92 39.39 42.85
C SER A 313 -9.37 40.79 42.33
N ASP A 314 -10.44 40.86 41.51
CA ASP A 314 -11.36 42.03 41.28
C ASP A 314 -10.80 43.36 40.67
N SER A 315 -11.55 44.30 40.05
CA SER A 315 -13.00 44.43 39.76
C SER A 315 -13.34 45.46 38.63
N SER A 316 -14.44 45.21 37.87
CA SER A 316 -15.55 46.11 37.42
C SER A 316 -15.39 47.40 36.56
N VAL A 317 -16.54 47.75 35.90
CA VAL A 317 -17.00 48.98 35.16
C VAL A 317 -16.67 49.05 33.66
N GLY A 318 -17.58 49.28 32.69
CA GLY A 318 -19.06 49.28 32.66
C GLY A 318 -19.72 50.47 31.94
N GLU A 319 -20.40 50.28 30.79
CA GLU A 319 -21.41 51.22 30.21
C GLU A 319 -22.33 50.53 29.16
N GLU A 320 -23.54 51.06 28.93
CA GLU A 320 -24.62 50.51 28.07
C GLU A 320 -24.70 51.14 26.66
N THR A 321 -25.38 50.48 25.70
CA THR A 321 -26.35 51.14 24.80
C THR A 321 -27.34 50.17 24.14
N LEU A 322 -28.43 50.71 23.59
CA LEU A 322 -29.74 50.07 23.36
C LEU A 322 -29.90 49.27 22.04
N PRO A 323 -30.95 48.42 21.90
CA PRO A 323 -31.00 47.34 20.90
C PRO A 323 -31.62 47.71 19.54
N SER A 324 -31.37 46.88 18.53
CA SER A 324 -32.02 46.92 17.21
C SER A 324 -32.13 45.52 16.57
N PRO A 325 -33.03 45.31 15.59
CA PRO A 325 -33.71 44.01 15.45
C PRO A 325 -33.02 43.01 14.51
N SER A 326 -32.03 42.25 15.00
CA SER A 326 -31.49 41.05 14.31
C SER A 326 -31.42 39.79 15.19
N LEU A 327 -32.36 39.64 16.12
CA LEU A 327 -32.37 38.58 17.15
C LEU A 327 -32.61 37.13 16.64
N LYS A 328 -32.54 36.86 15.32
CA LYS A 328 -32.78 35.53 14.73
C LYS A 328 -31.49 34.74 14.46
N PRO A 329 -30.49 35.24 13.71
CA PRO A 329 -29.22 34.53 13.51
C PRO A 329 -28.38 34.45 14.81
N GLU A 330 -28.21 35.56 15.53
CA GLU A 330 -27.36 35.64 16.74
C GLU A 330 -27.79 34.64 17.81
N LYS A 331 -29.10 34.51 18.04
CA LYS A 331 -29.67 33.54 18.99
C LYS A 331 -29.41 32.09 18.60
N LYS A 332 -29.37 31.77 17.29
CA LYS A 332 -29.03 30.42 16.80
C LYS A 332 -27.53 30.13 16.96
N VAL A 333 -26.67 31.11 16.70
CA VAL A 333 -25.22 31.00 16.95
C VAL A 333 -24.97 30.71 18.42
N ALA A 334 -25.55 31.50 19.33
CA ALA A 334 -25.40 31.30 20.78
C ALA A 334 -25.94 29.94 21.27
N GLU A 335 -27.04 29.44 20.70
CA GLU A 335 -27.56 28.10 21.00
C GLU A 335 -26.62 26.98 20.52
N ALA A 336 -26.00 27.14 19.35
CA ALA A 336 -25.02 26.20 18.81
C ALA A 336 -23.71 26.23 19.62
N GLU A 337 -23.22 27.41 20.04
CA GLU A 337 -22.05 27.54 20.91
C GLU A 337 -22.26 26.86 22.27
N LYS A 338 -23.44 27.01 22.87
CA LYS A 338 -23.79 26.29 24.10
C LYS A 338 -23.76 24.77 23.92
N LYS A 339 -24.20 24.24 22.77
CA LYS A 339 -24.15 22.80 22.46
C LYS A 339 -22.73 22.29 22.22
N VAL A 340 -21.84 23.12 21.67
CA VAL A 340 -20.40 22.81 21.55
C VAL A 340 -19.75 22.69 22.94
N GLU A 341 -20.01 23.62 23.86
CA GLU A 341 -19.44 23.53 25.22
C GLU A 341 -20.03 22.37 26.04
N GLU A 342 -21.32 22.03 25.87
CA GLU A 342 -21.89 20.84 26.49
C GLU A 342 -21.23 19.55 25.99
N ALA A 343 -20.96 19.46 24.68
CA ALA A 343 -20.26 18.31 24.10
C ALA A 343 -18.80 18.24 24.54
N LYS A 344 -18.08 19.38 24.57
CA LYS A 344 -16.69 19.44 25.07
C LYS A 344 -16.60 18.96 26.52
N LYS A 345 -17.51 19.43 27.37
CA LYS A 345 -17.56 19.00 28.77
C LYS A 345 -17.78 17.48 28.88
N LYS A 346 -18.68 16.90 28.10
CA LYS A 346 -18.88 15.43 28.05
C LYS A 346 -17.61 14.69 27.62
N ALA A 347 -16.87 15.20 26.65
CA ALA A 347 -15.59 14.62 26.23
C ALA A 347 -14.50 14.76 27.30
N GLU A 348 -14.44 15.88 28.04
CA GLU A 348 -13.51 16.04 29.17
C GLU A 348 -13.88 15.16 30.37
N ASP A 349 -15.16 15.05 30.71
CA ASP A 349 -15.68 14.17 31.76
C ASP A 349 -15.32 12.70 31.43
N GLN A 350 -15.54 12.25 30.18
CA GLN A 350 -15.15 10.91 29.70
C GLN A 350 -13.62 10.71 29.72
N LYS A 351 -12.84 11.73 29.36
CA LYS A 351 -11.37 11.68 29.37
C LYS A 351 -10.80 11.55 30.80
N GLU A 352 -11.44 12.19 31.78
CA GLU A 352 -11.08 12.05 33.19
C GLU A 352 -11.54 10.70 33.76
N GLU A 353 -12.71 10.19 33.35
CA GLU A 353 -13.16 8.83 33.69
C GLU A 353 -12.19 7.77 33.13
N ASP A 354 -11.80 7.88 31.87
CA ASP A 354 -10.80 7.02 31.24
C ASP A 354 -9.45 7.09 31.95
N ARG A 355 -9.00 8.29 32.34
CA ARG A 355 -7.75 8.48 33.10
C ARG A 355 -7.80 7.83 34.48
N ARG A 356 -8.99 7.71 35.09
CA ARG A 356 -9.20 7.04 36.39
C ARG A 356 -9.32 5.52 36.25
N ASN A 357 -10.05 5.04 35.25
CA ASN A 357 -10.29 3.62 35.02
C ASN A 357 -9.09 2.92 34.34
N TYR A 358 -8.32 3.66 33.52
CA TYR A 358 -7.20 3.16 32.73
C TYR A 358 -5.96 4.08 32.82
N PRO A 359 -5.39 4.31 34.02
CA PRO A 359 -4.32 5.31 34.26
C PRO A 359 -2.99 5.05 33.53
N THR A 360 -2.79 3.84 32.99
CA THR A 360 -1.59 3.44 32.24
C THR A 360 -1.83 3.30 30.73
N ASN A 361 -3.03 3.64 30.23
CA ASN A 361 -3.37 3.51 28.82
C ASN A 361 -2.90 4.74 28.01
N THR A 362 -2.07 4.51 26.99
CA THR A 362 -1.59 5.52 26.04
C THR A 362 -2.49 5.71 24.81
N TYR A 363 -3.54 4.90 24.65
CA TYR A 363 -4.50 4.97 23.55
C TYR A 363 -5.84 5.51 24.04
N LYS A 364 -6.55 6.27 23.18
CA LYS A 364 -7.93 6.71 23.47
C LYS A 364 -8.87 5.50 23.54
N THR A 365 -9.87 5.56 24.41
CA THR A 365 -10.97 4.58 24.39
C THR A 365 -11.90 4.88 23.21
N LEU A 366 -12.71 3.90 22.81
CA LEU A 366 -13.73 4.09 21.79
C LEU A 366 -14.83 5.05 22.29
N GLU A 367 -15.09 5.04 23.60
CA GLU A 367 -16.01 5.93 24.29
C GLU A 367 -15.55 7.40 24.22
N LEU A 368 -14.27 7.67 24.45
CA LEU A 368 -13.67 9.00 24.28
C LEU A 368 -13.59 9.41 22.81
N GLU A 369 -13.28 8.49 21.90
CA GLU A 369 -13.26 8.76 20.45
C GLU A 369 -14.65 9.15 19.91
N ILE A 370 -15.72 8.50 20.40
CA ILE A 370 -17.11 8.90 20.12
C ILE A 370 -17.42 10.28 20.70
N ALA A 371 -17.04 10.54 21.95
CA ALA A 371 -17.30 11.83 22.60
C ALA A 371 -16.56 13.00 21.91
N GLU A 372 -15.32 12.79 21.47
CA GLU A 372 -14.56 13.75 20.65
C GLU A 372 -15.17 13.94 19.25
N SER A 373 -15.66 12.86 18.61
CA SER A 373 -16.34 12.94 17.31
C SER A 373 -17.63 13.77 17.38
N ASP A 374 -18.41 13.62 18.46
CA ASP A 374 -19.59 14.44 18.73
C ASP A 374 -19.24 15.93 18.90
N VAL A 375 -18.09 16.26 19.51
CA VAL A 375 -17.59 17.65 19.58
C VAL A 375 -17.29 18.21 18.19
N GLU A 376 -16.65 17.44 17.31
CA GLU A 376 -16.38 17.87 15.93
C GLU A 376 -17.66 18.05 15.11
N VAL A 377 -18.67 17.17 15.27
CA VAL A 377 -20.01 17.37 14.67
C VAL A 377 -20.62 18.68 15.15
N LYS A 378 -20.55 19.00 16.44
CA LYS A 378 -21.12 20.25 16.98
C LYS A 378 -20.36 21.50 16.54
N LYS A 379 -19.03 21.42 16.36
CA LYS A 379 -18.23 22.52 15.77
C LYS A 379 -18.61 22.78 14.32
N ALA A 380 -18.73 21.73 13.50
CA ALA A 380 -19.15 21.86 12.10
C ALA A 380 -20.58 22.41 11.99
N GLU A 381 -21.51 21.96 12.85
CA GLU A 381 -22.87 22.53 12.92
C GLU A 381 -22.86 24.02 13.32
N LEU A 382 -21.97 24.43 14.22
CA LEU A 382 -21.78 25.83 14.60
C LEU A 382 -21.19 26.66 13.45
N GLU A 383 -20.20 26.14 12.73
CA GLU A 383 -19.60 26.82 11.58
C GLU A 383 -20.60 27.01 10.44
N LEU A 384 -21.42 25.98 10.15
CA LEU A 384 -22.55 26.10 9.24
C LEU A 384 -23.54 27.20 9.67
N VAL A 385 -23.92 27.25 10.95
CA VAL A 385 -24.82 28.30 11.48
C VAL A 385 -24.16 29.68 11.40
N LYS A 386 -22.84 29.79 11.53
CA LYS A 386 -22.09 31.05 11.35
C LYS A 386 -22.00 31.47 9.88
N GLU A 387 -21.77 30.57 8.93
CA GLU A 387 -21.78 30.88 7.49
C GLU A 387 -23.19 31.21 6.98
N GLU A 388 -24.24 30.55 7.49
CA GLU A 388 -25.64 30.89 7.18
C GLU A 388 -26.10 32.23 7.80
N ALA A 389 -25.35 32.78 8.77
CA ALA A 389 -25.62 34.06 9.43
C ALA A 389 -24.84 35.25 8.84
N LYS A 390 -23.90 35.02 7.90
CA LYS A 390 -23.11 36.10 7.26
C LYS A 390 -23.88 36.78 6.14
N GLU A 391 -23.76 38.10 6.08
CA GLU A 391 -24.31 38.93 5.01
C GLU A 391 -23.19 39.82 4.43
N PRO A 392 -22.91 39.79 3.11
CA PRO A 392 -23.55 38.97 2.09
C PRO A 392 -23.22 37.48 2.23
N ARG A 393 -24.22 36.63 1.96
CA ARG A 393 -24.11 35.17 2.08
C ARG A 393 -23.31 34.56 0.93
N ASN A 394 -22.30 33.76 1.24
CA ASN A 394 -21.56 32.99 0.24
C ASN A 394 -22.15 31.57 0.14
N GLU A 395 -22.85 31.28 -0.95
CA GLU A 395 -23.50 29.97 -1.14
C GLU A 395 -22.53 28.79 -1.30
N GLU A 396 -21.33 29.02 -1.82
CA GLU A 396 -20.31 28.00 -2.01
C GLU A 396 -19.73 27.55 -0.67
N LYS A 397 -19.42 28.50 0.22
CA LYS A 397 -19.01 28.21 1.60
C LYS A 397 -20.10 27.53 2.41
N VAL A 398 -21.36 27.92 2.23
CA VAL A 398 -22.50 27.23 2.88
C VAL A 398 -22.67 25.80 2.36
N LYS A 399 -22.40 25.52 1.08
CA LYS A 399 -22.37 24.15 0.53
C LYS A 399 -21.20 23.34 1.11
N GLN A 400 -20.01 23.93 1.21
CA GLN A 400 -18.84 23.30 1.83
C GLN A 400 -19.09 22.94 3.30
N ALA A 401 -19.58 23.88 4.11
CA ALA A 401 -19.92 23.63 5.51
C ALA A 401 -21.01 22.56 5.70
N LYS A 402 -21.97 22.44 4.75
CA LYS A 402 -22.96 21.35 4.77
C LYS A 402 -22.34 19.98 4.50
N ALA A 403 -21.45 19.88 3.51
CA ALA A 403 -20.72 18.65 3.21
C ALA A 403 -19.81 18.22 4.38
N GLU A 404 -19.21 19.18 5.08
CA GLU A 404 -18.38 18.91 6.27
C GLU A 404 -19.22 18.40 7.45
N VAL A 405 -20.38 19.00 7.72
CA VAL A 405 -21.35 18.49 8.72
C VAL A 405 -21.81 17.06 8.39
N GLU A 406 -22.06 16.76 7.11
CA GLU A 406 -22.45 15.41 6.67
C GLU A 406 -21.31 14.39 6.85
N SER A 407 -20.09 14.77 6.45
CA SER A 407 -18.89 13.95 6.64
C SER A 407 -18.63 13.61 8.12
N LYS A 408 -18.71 14.61 9.01
CA LYS A 408 -18.53 14.41 10.45
C LYS A 408 -19.63 13.58 11.10
N LYS A 409 -20.87 13.67 10.62
CA LYS A 409 -21.96 12.78 11.05
C LYS A 409 -21.79 11.33 10.58
N ALA A 410 -21.26 11.12 9.39
CA ALA A 410 -20.93 9.78 8.91
C ALA A 410 -19.79 9.13 9.72
N GLU A 411 -18.79 9.93 10.12
CA GLU A 411 -17.69 9.52 11.00
C GLU A 411 -18.21 9.08 12.40
N ALA A 412 -19.02 9.91 13.05
CA ALA A 412 -19.65 9.58 14.34
C ALA A 412 -20.55 8.32 14.26
N THR A 413 -21.36 8.21 13.20
CA THR A 413 -22.23 7.04 12.96
C THR A 413 -21.43 5.75 12.79
N ARG A 414 -20.25 5.81 12.15
CA ARG A 414 -19.34 4.67 11.99
C ARG A 414 -18.79 4.21 13.35
N LEU A 415 -18.42 5.13 14.24
CA LEU A 415 -17.88 4.80 15.56
C LEU A 415 -18.93 4.12 16.46
N GLU A 416 -20.18 4.60 16.49
CA GLU A 416 -21.27 3.93 17.21
C GLU A 416 -21.63 2.55 16.62
N LYS A 417 -21.49 2.36 15.30
CA LYS A 417 -21.62 1.04 14.69
C LYS A 417 -20.52 0.08 15.15
N ILE A 418 -19.26 0.52 15.20
CA ILE A 418 -18.13 -0.26 15.71
C ILE A 418 -18.35 -0.67 17.18
N LYS A 419 -18.85 0.24 18.01
CA LYS A 419 -19.22 -0.03 19.42
C LYS A 419 -20.32 -1.08 19.54
N THR A 420 -21.35 -1.00 18.69
CA THR A 420 -22.44 -1.97 18.63
C THR A 420 -21.96 -3.36 18.19
N ASP A 421 -21.14 -3.43 17.13
CA ASP A 421 -20.61 -4.69 16.60
C ASP A 421 -19.64 -5.35 17.61
N ARG A 422 -18.77 -4.57 18.27
CA ARG A 422 -17.90 -5.05 19.36
C ARG A 422 -18.71 -5.63 20.53
N LYS A 423 -19.76 -4.94 20.97
CA LYS A 423 -20.64 -5.43 22.06
C LYS A 423 -21.35 -6.72 21.69
N LYS A 424 -21.78 -6.87 20.43
CA LYS A 424 -22.37 -8.10 19.90
C LYS A 424 -21.37 -9.26 19.87
N ALA A 425 -20.13 -9.01 19.45
CA ALA A 425 -19.07 -10.01 19.46
C ALA A 425 -18.70 -10.46 20.89
N GLU A 426 -18.70 -9.54 21.87
CA GLU A 426 -18.43 -9.85 23.28
C GLU A 426 -19.55 -10.72 23.91
N GLU A 427 -20.82 -10.42 23.60
CA GLU A 427 -21.97 -11.27 23.96
C GLU A 427 -21.87 -12.66 23.34
N GLU A 428 -21.50 -12.76 22.06
CA GLU A 428 -21.34 -14.04 21.37
C GLU A 428 -20.18 -14.88 21.95
N ALA A 429 -19.06 -14.24 22.29
CA ALA A 429 -17.94 -14.88 22.96
C ALA A 429 -18.32 -15.42 24.35
N LYS A 430 -19.08 -14.64 25.14
CA LYS A 430 -19.59 -15.08 26.46
C LYS A 430 -20.55 -16.26 26.34
N ARG A 431 -21.39 -16.30 25.31
CA ARG A 431 -22.28 -17.45 25.04
C ARG A 431 -21.49 -18.72 24.69
N LYS A 432 -20.47 -18.62 23.84
CA LYS A 432 -19.61 -19.76 23.47
C LYS A 432 -18.81 -20.30 24.65
N ALA A 433 -18.26 -19.43 25.50
CA ALA A 433 -17.57 -19.85 26.72
C ALA A 433 -18.52 -20.60 27.69
N ALA A 434 -19.75 -20.09 27.86
CA ALA A 434 -20.78 -20.75 28.69
C ALA A 434 -21.34 -22.06 28.07
N GLU A 435 -21.11 -22.30 26.78
CA GLU A 435 -21.46 -23.53 26.07
C GLU A 435 -20.33 -24.57 26.16
N GLU A 436 -19.06 -24.16 26.03
CA GLU A 436 -17.90 -25.04 26.23
C GLU A 436 -17.81 -25.62 27.66
N ASP A 437 -18.10 -24.81 28.68
CA ASP A 437 -18.07 -25.32 30.07
C ASP A 437 -19.22 -26.29 30.38
N LYS A 438 -20.30 -26.32 29.58
CA LYS A 438 -21.33 -27.37 29.67
C LYS A 438 -20.95 -28.69 28.99
N VAL A 439 -19.94 -28.71 28.14
CA VAL A 439 -19.49 -29.92 27.43
C VAL A 439 -18.46 -30.73 28.23
N LYS A 440 -17.85 -30.14 29.27
CA LYS A 440 -16.82 -30.80 30.09
C LYS A 440 -17.34 -31.76 31.17
N GLU A 441 -18.64 -31.77 31.49
CA GLU A 441 -19.25 -32.75 32.40
C GLU A 441 -19.79 -33.99 31.66
N LYS A 442 -18.88 -34.83 31.14
CA LYS A 442 -19.20 -36.23 30.83
C LYS A 442 -17.96 -37.14 30.91
N PRO A 443 -18.00 -38.30 31.61
CA PRO A 443 -16.81 -39.15 31.77
C PRO A 443 -16.42 -39.86 30.47
N ALA A 444 -15.12 -39.89 30.16
CA ALA A 444 -14.58 -40.62 29.02
C ALA A 444 -14.24 -42.07 29.40
N GLU A 445 -14.60 -43.01 28.52
CA GLU A 445 -14.39 -44.46 28.69
C GLU A 445 -13.01 -44.88 28.13
N GLN A 446 -12.38 -45.89 28.74
CA GLN A 446 -11.01 -46.32 28.40
C GLN A 446 -10.93 -47.19 27.12
N PRO A 447 -9.91 -47.02 26.26
CA PRO A 447 -9.48 -48.05 25.32
C PRO A 447 -8.37 -48.95 25.90
N GLN A 448 -8.44 -50.26 25.64
CA GLN A 448 -7.45 -51.27 26.07
C GLN A 448 -6.16 -51.28 25.21
N PRO A 449 -5.03 -51.79 25.75
CA PRO A 449 -3.76 -51.88 25.02
C PRO A 449 -3.63 -53.15 24.16
N ALA A 450 -2.92 -53.03 23.03
CA ALA A 450 -2.54 -54.13 22.14
C ALA A 450 -1.07 -54.58 22.37
N PRO A 451 -0.69 -55.85 22.06
CA PRO A 451 0.55 -56.47 22.57
C PRO A 451 1.81 -56.20 21.73
N ALA A 452 2.97 -56.33 22.38
CA ALA A 452 4.29 -56.03 21.83
C ALA A 452 4.93 -57.18 21.00
N PRO A 453 5.72 -56.86 19.96
CA PRO A 453 6.66 -57.79 19.35
C PRO A 453 8.04 -57.80 20.06
N LYS A 454 8.73 -58.94 20.00
CA LYS A 454 10.00 -59.21 20.70
C LYS A 454 11.21 -58.52 20.06
N ALA A 455 12.20 -58.18 20.88
CA ALA A 455 13.53 -57.79 20.43
C ALA A 455 14.42 -59.02 20.17
N GLU A 456 15.14 -59.03 19.05
CA GLU A 456 16.29 -59.92 18.79
C GLU A 456 17.62 -59.16 18.88
N LYS A 457 18.67 -59.91 19.21
CA LYS A 457 19.96 -59.42 19.69
C LYS A 457 21.02 -59.50 18.58
N PRO A 458 21.87 -58.48 18.42
CA PRO A 458 23.22 -58.67 17.90
C PRO A 458 24.32 -58.20 18.85
N ALA A 459 25.41 -58.95 18.89
CA ALA A 459 26.71 -58.61 19.49
C ALA A 459 27.77 -59.57 18.89
N PRO A 460 29.10 -59.28 18.93
CA PRO A 460 29.78 -58.05 19.38
C PRO A 460 30.70 -57.43 18.29
N ALA A 461 31.43 -56.36 18.65
CA ALA A 461 32.37 -55.67 17.77
C ALA A 461 33.74 -56.39 17.62
N PRO A 462 34.47 -56.18 16.51
CA PRO A 462 35.90 -56.49 16.40
C PRO A 462 36.79 -55.34 16.96
N LYS A 463 37.99 -55.74 17.34
CA LYS A 463 39.04 -54.99 18.07
C LYS A 463 39.91 -54.14 17.12
N PRO A 464 40.34 -52.92 17.48
CA PRO A 464 41.39 -52.19 16.75
C PRO A 464 42.80 -52.64 17.17
N GLU A 465 43.75 -52.50 16.26
CA GLU A 465 45.14 -52.97 16.39
C GLU A 465 46.06 -51.98 17.14
N ASN A 466 47.28 -52.44 17.40
CA ASN A 466 48.32 -51.80 18.21
C ASN A 466 48.99 -50.61 17.49
N PRO A 467 49.81 -49.80 18.20
CA PRO A 467 51.24 -50.05 18.06
C PRO A 467 52.08 -49.96 19.35
N ALA A 468 53.17 -50.73 19.34
CA ALA A 468 54.30 -50.69 20.26
C ALA A 468 55.27 -49.52 19.90
N GLU A 469 56.36 -49.18 20.60
CA GLU A 469 56.95 -49.67 21.86
C GLU A 469 57.84 -48.57 22.52
N GLN A 470 58.40 -48.92 23.68
CA GLN A 470 59.36 -48.26 24.60
C GLN A 470 60.68 -47.66 23.98
N PRO A 471 61.58 -46.92 24.72
CA PRO A 471 61.90 -47.10 26.17
C PRO A 471 62.27 -45.89 27.07
N LYS A 472 61.68 -45.91 28.28
CA LYS A 472 62.28 -45.97 29.64
C LYS A 472 63.79 -45.68 29.87
N ALA A 473 64.07 -44.71 30.76
CA ALA A 473 64.99 -44.70 31.93
C ALA A 473 64.82 -43.32 32.65
N GLU A 474 65.05 -43.05 33.95
CA GLU A 474 65.81 -43.71 35.03
C GLU A 474 65.09 -43.66 36.41
N LYS A 475 65.63 -44.40 37.38
CA LYS A 475 65.47 -44.33 38.86
C LYS A 475 66.93 -44.39 39.42
N PRO A 476 67.27 -44.16 40.73
CA PRO A 476 66.52 -44.58 41.93
C PRO A 476 66.71 -43.65 43.17
N ALA A 477 66.64 -44.25 44.37
CA ALA A 477 67.01 -43.78 45.71
C ALA A 477 65.97 -42.93 46.50
N ASP A 478 65.67 -43.23 47.78
CA ASP A 478 65.82 -44.51 48.51
C ASP A 478 65.00 -44.51 49.81
N GLN A 479 64.85 -45.71 50.41
CA GLN A 479 64.40 -46.00 51.79
C GLN A 479 62.92 -45.66 52.15
N GLN A 480 62.03 -46.56 52.60
CA GLN A 480 62.08 -47.76 53.47
C GLN A 480 61.66 -47.47 54.92
N ALA A 481 60.41 -47.83 55.22
CA ALA A 481 59.83 -48.25 56.51
C ALA A 481 58.43 -48.80 56.16
N GLU A 482 58.29 -50.11 55.89
CA GLU A 482 57.90 -51.13 56.89
C GLU A 482 56.63 -50.67 57.66
N GLU A 483 55.43 -51.13 57.28
CA GLU A 483 54.90 -52.50 57.45
C GLU A 483 54.91 -52.96 58.91
N ASP A 484 53.84 -52.67 59.66
CA ASP A 484 53.02 -53.70 60.35
C ASP A 484 51.89 -53.08 61.20
N TYR A 485 50.62 -53.39 60.89
CA TYR A 485 49.79 -54.21 61.78
C TYR A 485 48.49 -54.67 61.08
N ALA A 486 47.97 -55.83 61.47
CA ALA A 486 47.13 -56.65 60.60
C ALA A 486 45.59 -56.48 60.75
N ARG A 487 44.93 -56.41 59.58
CA ARG A 487 43.76 -57.21 59.15
C ARG A 487 43.11 -58.17 60.19
N ARG A 488 41.87 -57.85 60.62
CA ARG A 488 40.68 -58.71 60.93
C ARG A 488 39.68 -57.89 61.77
N SER A 489 38.36 -58.08 61.73
CA SER A 489 37.51 -59.04 61.01
C SER A 489 36.09 -58.47 60.85
N GLU A 490 35.44 -58.75 59.73
CA GLU A 490 33.96 -58.70 59.62
C GLU A 490 33.33 -59.94 60.30
N GLU A 491 32.00 -59.92 60.40
CA GLU A 491 31.14 -61.05 60.84
C GLU A 491 31.15 -61.40 62.34
N GLU A 492 30.50 -60.55 63.15
CA GLU A 492 29.54 -61.08 64.12
C GLU A 492 28.31 -60.15 64.27
N TYR A 493 27.20 -60.73 64.70
CA TYR A 493 25.98 -60.04 65.18
C TYR A 493 24.99 -59.41 64.18
N ASN A 494 24.48 -60.24 63.28
CA ASN A 494 23.11 -60.09 62.76
C ASN A 494 22.11 -60.72 63.77
N ARG A 495 21.43 -59.94 64.63
CA ARG A 495 20.15 -60.36 65.27
C ARG A 495 19.34 -59.24 65.98
N LEU A 496 18.12 -59.05 65.46
CA LEU A 496 16.84 -58.72 66.14
C LEU A 496 16.60 -57.37 66.87
N THR A 497 15.64 -56.63 66.29
CA THR A 497 14.49 -55.91 66.91
C THR A 497 14.64 -54.67 67.80
N GLN A 498 13.97 -53.60 67.33
CA GLN A 498 13.15 -52.61 68.07
C GLN A 498 13.77 -51.82 69.23
N GLN A 499 14.10 -50.54 68.99
CA GLN A 499 13.30 -49.38 69.47
C GLN A 499 13.95 -48.03 69.04
N GLN A 500 13.15 -47.10 68.53
CA GLN A 500 13.45 -45.65 68.54
C GLN A 500 12.78 -45.03 69.77
N PRO A 501 13.34 -43.99 70.41
CA PRO A 501 13.11 -42.59 69.97
C PRO A 501 14.40 -41.71 70.11
N PRO A 502 14.38 -40.36 70.07
CA PRO A 502 14.65 -39.65 68.81
C PRO A 502 15.80 -38.61 68.86
N LYS A 503 16.26 -38.22 67.66
CA LYS A 503 17.04 -37.02 67.30
C LYS A 503 18.29 -36.63 68.14
N THR A 504 19.43 -36.63 67.46
CA THR A 504 20.32 -35.45 67.44
C THR A 504 20.79 -35.20 66.00
N GLU A 505 20.61 -33.97 65.52
CA GLU A 505 20.97 -33.58 64.16
C GLU A 505 22.48 -33.34 64.07
N LYS A 506 23.16 -34.09 63.19
CA LYS A 506 24.55 -33.81 62.82
C LYS A 506 24.56 -32.50 62.00
N PRO A 507 25.32 -31.45 62.39
CA PRO A 507 25.30 -30.18 61.67
C PRO A 507 25.73 -30.40 60.23
N ALA A 508 24.93 -29.85 59.31
CA ALA A 508 25.23 -29.90 57.88
C ALA A 508 26.57 -29.20 57.60
N GLN A 509 27.40 -29.80 56.73
CA GLN A 509 28.55 -29.09 56.18
C GLN A 509 28.05 -27.81 55.47
N PRO A 510 28.74 -26.67 55.64
CA PRO A 510 28.39 -25.47 54.88
C PRO A 510 28.59 -25.76 53.39
N SER A 511 27.49 -25.85 52.65
CA SER A 511 27.54 -25.91 51.20
C SER A 511 28.18 -24.61 50.70
N THR A 512 29.22 -24.73 49.88
CA THR A 512 29.84 -23.57 49.24
C THR A 512 28.76 -22.77 48.50
N PRO A 513 28.57 -21.47 48.78
CA PRO A 513 27.47 -20.71 48.20
C PRO A 513 27.53 -20.76 46.67
N LYS A 514 26.40 -21.07 46.03
CA LYS A 514 26.28 -20.95 44.58
C LYS A 514 26.42 -19.46 44.24
N THR A 515 27.42 -19.09 43.46
CA THR A 515 27.63 -17.71 42.99
C THR A 515 27.79 -17.65 41.47
N GLY A 516 27.39 -16.54 40.87
CA GLY A 516 27.42 -16.29 39.43
C GLY A 516 26.33 -17.03 38.65
N TRP A 517 26.53 -17.11 37.33
CA TRP A 517 25.64 -17.84 36.42
C TRP A 517 25.66 -19.35 36.69
N LYS A 518 24.48 -19.96 36.79
CA LYS A 518 24.28 -21.42 36.92
C LYS A 518 23.16 -21.86 35.97
N GLN A 519 23.31 -23.04 35.39
CA GLN A 519 22.25 -23.67 34.60
C GLN A 519 21.64 -24.81 35.41
N GLU A 520 20.33 -24.76 35.64
CA GLU A 520 19.58 -25.73 36.42
C GLU A 520 18.30 -26.10 35.64
N ASN A 521 18.06 -27.39 35.42
CA ASN A 521 16.95 -27.89 34.57
C ASN A 521 16.85 -27.21 33.19
N GLY A 522 17.99 -26.91 32.57
CA GLY A 522 18.09 -26.23 31.27
C GLY A 522 17.96 -24.70 31.32
N MET A 523 17.41 -24.14 32.40
CA MET A 523 17.24 -22.70 32.59
C MET A 523 18.48 -22.07 33.23
N TRP A 524 18.77 -20.81 32.87
CA TRP A 524 19.87 -20.05 33.48
C TRP A 524 19.38 -19.18 34.64
N TYR A 525 20.13 -19.19 35.72
CA TYR A 525 19.91 -18.39 36.93
C TYR A 525 21.20 -17.63 37.26
N PHE A 526 21.09 -16.52 37.97
CA PHE A 526 22.24 -15.81 38.51
C PHE A 526 22.13 -15.71 40.03
N TYR A 527 23.18 -16.15 40.72
CA TYR A 527 23.30 -16.04 42.17
C TYR A 527 24.31 -14.96 42.55
N ASN A 528 23.92 -14.06 43.44
CA ASN A 528 24.74 -13.00 43.99
C ASN A 528 25.85 -13.58 44.90
N THR A 529 26.78 -12.74 45.34
CA THR A 529 27.92 -13.15 46.19
C THR A 529 27.52 -13.63 47.59
N ASP A 530 26.32 -13.28 48.06
CA ASP A 530 25.70 -13.77 49.29
C ASP A 530 24.92 -15.09 49.11
N GLY A 531 24.87 -15.62 47.88
CA GLY A 531 24.09 -16.82 47.52
C GLY A 531 22.60 -16.56 47.23
N SER A 532 22.13 -15.32 47.31
CA SER A 532 20.75 -14.95 46.92
C SER A 532 20.56 -15.03 45.40
N MET A 533 19.35 -15.35 44.95
CA MET A 533 19.02 -15.43 43.52
C MET A 533 18.58 -14.06 42.99
N ALA A 534 19.18 -13.60 41.88
CA ALA A 534 18.80 -12.34 41.26
C ALA A 534 17.48 -12.44 40.47
N THR A 535 16.69 -11.36 40.51
CA THR A 535 15.45 -11.17 39.73
C THR A 535 15.44 -9.75 39.14
N GLY A 536 14.65 -9.54 38.09
CA GLY A 536 14.60 -8.27 37.36
C GLY A 536 15.83 -8.03 36.47
N TRP A 537 16.15 -6.76 36.24
CA TRP A 537 17.29 -6.37 35.41
C TRP A 537 18.62 -6.58 36.13
N LEU A 538 19.50 -7.38 35.52
CA LEU A 538 20.87 -7.62 35.96
C LEU A 538 21.86 -7.08 34.93
N GLN A 539 22.81 -6.26 35.37
CA GLN A 539 23.98 -5.94 34.57
C GLN A 539 25.12 -6.89 34.93
N ASN A 540 25.65 -7.62 33.95
CA ASN A 540 26.79 -8.51 34.14
C ASN A 540 27.75 -8.39 32.94
N ASN A 541 29.04 -8.21 33.22
CA ASN A 541 30.10 -8.08 32.19
C ASN A 541 29.77 -7.10 31.05
N GLY A 542 29.18 -5.94 31.38
CA GLY A 542 28.83 -4.90 30.40
C GLY A 542 27.67 -5.26 29.46
N SER A 543 26.88 -6.26 29.81
CA SER A 543 25.62 -6.62 29.14
C SER A 543 24.47 -6.62 30.15
N TRP A 544 23.29 -6.21 29.70
CA TRP A 544 22.06 -6.31 30.49
C TRP A 544 21.36 -7.63 30.22
N TYR A 545 20.78 -8.21 31.25
CA TYR A 545 20.00 -9.43 31.25
C TYR A 545 18.73 -9.18 32.06
N TYR A 546 17.69 -9.96 31.81
CA TYR A 546 16.49 -9.95 32.65
C TYR A 546 16.26 -11.34 33.24
N LEU A 547 16.13 -11.42 34.55
CA LEU A 547 15.76 -12.61 35.28
C LEU A 547 14.29 -12.47 35.67
N ASN A 548 13.47 -13.47 35.35
CA ASN A 548 12.05 -13.45 35.68
C ASN A 548 11.83 -13.50 37.21
N SER A 549 10.58 -13.38 37.66
CA SER A 549 10.23 -13.45 39.10
C SER A 549 10.65 -14.76 39.78
N ASN A 550 10.78 -15.85 39.02
CA ASN A 550 11.31 -17.15 39.47
C ASN A 550 12.84 -17.26 39.34
N GLY A 551 13.55 -16.17 39.02
CA GLY A 551 15.00 -16.10 38.81
C GLY A 551 15.50 -16.63 37.45
N ALA A 552 14.64 -17.21 36.62
CA ALA A 552 15.04 -17.79 35.34
C ALA A 552 15.28 -16.70 34.28
N MET A 553 16.39 -16.76 33.57
CA MET A 553 16.79 -15.80 32.54
C MET A 553 15.81 -15.76 31.36
N ALA A 554 15.35 -14.56 31.01
CA ALA A 554 14.47 -14.33 29.87
C ALA A 554 15.25 -14.28 28.53
N THR A 555 14.57 -14.71 27.47
CA THR A 555 15.01 -14.62 26.07
C THR A 555 13.81 -14.24 25.19
N GLY A 556 14.06 -13.65 24.03
CA GLY A 556 13.03 -13.12 23.15
C GLY A 556 12.49 -11.76 23.60
N TRP A 557 11.25 -11.44 23.19
CA TRP A 557 10.59 -10.20 23.55
C TRP A 557 10.16 -10.18 25.03
N LEU A 558 10.49 -9.09 25.71
CA LEU A 558 10.09 -8.80 27.09
C LEU A 558 9.37 -7.46 27.12
N GLN A 559 8.17 -7.42 27.72
CA GLN A 559 7.55 -6.17 28.12
C GLN A 559 7.89 -5.88 29.59
N ASN A 560 8.46 -4.72 29.87
CA ASN A 560 8.79 -4.28 31.22
C ASN A 560 8.50 -2.77 31.36
N ASN A 561 7.70 -2.40 32.37
CA ASN A 561 7.28 -1.02 32.64
C ASN A 561 6.75 -0.29 31.38
N GLY A 562 5.86 -0.94 30.62
CA GLY A 562 5.25 -0.40 29.40
C GLY A 562 6.17 -0.39 28.16
N SER A 563 7.48 -0.56 28.31
CA SER A 563 8.43 -0.63 27.21
C SER A 563 8.69 -2.08 26.77
N TRP A 564 8.88 -2.29 25.47
CA TRP A 564 9.34 -3.55 24.92
C TRP A 564 10.87 -3.58 24.81
N TYR A 565 11.46 -4.72 25.13
CA TYR A 565 12.88 -5.01 25.03
C TYR A 565 13.04 -6.37 24.32
N TYR A 566 14.21 -6.62 23.75
CA TYR A 566 14.53 -7.94 23.20
C TYR A 566 15.80 -8.50 23.86
N LEU A 567 15.68 -9.69 24.45
CA LEU A 567 16.80 -10.44 25.01
C LEU A 567 17.23 -11.48 23.97
N ASN A 568 18.49 -11.44 23.56
CA ASN A 568 19.04 -12.42 22.61
C ASN A 568 18.98 -13.85 23.17
N ALA A 569 19.24 -14.86 22.35
CA ALA A 569 19.23 -16.27 22.78
C ALA A 569 20.23 -16.59 23.93
N ASN A 570 21.25 -15.73 24.14
CA ASN A 570 22.18 -15.80 25.27
C ASN A 570 21.75 -14.92 26.47
N GLY A 571 20.50 -14.45 26.50
CA GLY A 571 19.92 -13.57 27.52
C GLY A 571 20.34 -12.10 27.47
N SER A 572 21.32 -11.72 26.65
CA SER A 572 21.81 -10.33 26.61
C SER A 572 20.85 -9.41 25.85
N MET A 573 20.55 -8.23 26.41
CA MET A 573 19.68 -7.23 25.82
C MET A 573 20.21 -6.70 24.48
N ALA A 574 19.35 -6.67 23.47
CA ALA A 574 19.63 -6.12 22.15
C ALA A 574 19.53 -4.59 22.12
N THR A 575 20.29 -3.98 21.21
CA THR A 575 20.31 -2.55 20.90
C THR A 575 20.61 -2.38 19.40
N GLY A 576 20.13 -1.31 18.80
CA GLY A 576 20.17 -1.07 17.35
C GLY A 576 19.13 -1.91 16.58
N TRP A 577 19.38 -2.09 15.28
CA TRP A 577 18.52 -2.88 14.40
C TRP A 577 18.49 -4.36 14.76
N LEU A 578 17.29 -4.91 14.91
CA LEU A 578 16.99 -6.32 15.15
C LEU A 578 16.08 -6.83 14.03
N GLN A 579 16.43 -7.96 13.43
CA GLN A 579 15.50 -8.72 12.60
C GLN A 579 14.88 -9.86 13.42
N ASN A 580 13.55 -9.89 13.54
CA ASN A 580 12.81 -10.93 14.23
C ASN A 580 11.56 -11.31 13.41
N ASN A 581 11.37 -12.61 13.16
CA ASN A 581 10.23 -13.16 12.40
C ASN A 581 9.97 -12.45 11.05
N GLY A 582 11.05 -12.14 10.31
CA GLY A 582 10.98 -11.46 9.00
C GLY A 582 10.87 -9.93 9.07
N SER A 583 10.37 -9.38 10.18
CA SER A 583 10.26 -7.94 10.43
C SER A 583 11.56 -7.35 10.99
N TRP A 584 11.83 -6.10 10.65
CA TRP A 584 12.86 -5.29 11.29
C TRP A 584 12.28 -4.45 12.42
N TYR A 585 13.04 -4.29 13.50
CA TYR A 585 12.74 -3.48 14.67
C TYR A 585 13.99 -2.67 15.03
N TYR A 586 13.81 -1.56 15.73
CA TYR A 586 14.93 -0.82 16.30
C TYR A 586 14.82 -0.76 17.81
N LEU A 587 15.87 -1.17 18.51
CA LEU A 587 16.00 -1.04 19.96
C LEU A 587 16.92 0.14 20.25
N ASN A 588 16.45 1.10 21.03
CA ASN A 588 17.20 2.28 21.45
C ASN A 588 18.45 1.90 22.27
N ALA A 589 19.31 2.86 22.59
CA ALA A 589 20.53 2.62 23.36
C ALA A 589 20.29 2.06 24.78
N ASN A 590 19.13 2.37 25.37
CA ASN A 590 18.63 1.79 26.63
C ASN A 590 17.93 0.43 26.46
N GLY A 591 17.85 -0.09 25.22
CA GLY A 591 17.19 -1.35 24.87
C GLY A 591 15.69 -1.25 24.61
N SER A 592 15.04 -0.10 24.82
CA SER A 592 13.60 0.02 24.55
C SER A 592 13.30 0.05 23.05
N MET A 593 12.25 -0.64 22.62
CA MET A 593 11.81 -0.66 21.23
C MET A 593 11.33 0.74 20.79
N ALA A 594 11.84 1.21 19.65
CA ALA A 594 11.43 2.47 19.05
C ALA A 594 10.14 2.30 18.22
N THR A 595 9.36 3.38 18.18
CA THR A 595 8.17 3.56 17.33
C THR A 595 8.19 4.98 16.76
N GLY A 596 7.44 5.22 15.68
CA GLY A 596 7.44 6.48 14.94
C GLY A 596 8.69 6.68 14.07
N TRP A 597 9.00 7.94 13.76
CA TRP A 597 10.14 8.31 12.92
C TRP A 597 11.48 8.13 13.66
N LEU A 598 12.42 7.45 13.00
CA LEU A 598 13.79 7.24 13.45
C LEU A 598 14.76 7.79 12.40
N GLN A 599 15.68 8.67 12.81
CA GLN A 599 16.83 9.01 11.98
C GLN A 599 18.00 8.08 12.34
N TYR A 600 18.57 7.41 11.33
CA TYR A 600 19.69 6.50 11.50
C TYR A 600 20.66 6.62 10.32
N ASN A 601 21.94 6.90 10.59
CA ASN A 601 23.00 7.10 9.59
C ASN A 601 22.63 8.08 8.45
N GLY A 602 21.92 9.16 8.77
CA GLY A 602 21.48 10.19 7.82
C GLY A 602 20.17 9.87 7.08
N SER A 603 19.72 8.62 7.09
CA SER A 603 18.43 8.21 6.53
C SER A 603 17.30 8.26 7.57
N TRP A 604 16.09 8.56 7.12
CA TRP A 604 14.88 8.42 7.93
C TRP A 604 14.23 7.06 7.71
N TYR A 605 13.69 6.49 8.78
CA TYR A 605 12.95 5.24 8.83
C TYR A 605 11.67 5.47 9.64
N TYR A 606 10.64 4.66 9.40
CA TYR A 606 9.44 4.68 10.24
C TYR A 606 9.22 3.31 10.86
N LEU A 607 9.02 3.29 12.19
CA LEU A 607 8.66 2.11 12.96
C LEU A 607 7.18 2.23 13.33
N ASN A 608 6.38 1.24 12.95
CA ASN A 608 4.95 1.18 13.25
C ASN A 608 4.68 1.13 14.77
N ALA A 609 3.42 1.24 15.19
CA ALA A 609 3.06 1.18 16.62
C ALA A 609 3.45 -0.16 17.30
N ASN A 610 3.54 -1.25 16.54
CA ASN A 610 4.07 -2.54 16.99
C ASN A 610 5.61 -2.67 16.91
N GLY A 611 6.30 -1.59 16.57
CA GLY A 611 7.76 -1.50 16.39
C GLY A 611 8.30 -2.04 15.06
N SER A 612 7.47 -2.62 14.19
CA SER A 612 7.96 -3.13 12.90
C SER A 612 8.29 -1.98 11.95
N MET A 613 9.41 -2.07 11.23
CA MET A 613 9.82 -1.11 10.23
C MET A 613 8.85 -1.11 9.04
N ALA A 614 8.36 0.07 8.67
CA ALA A 614 7.50 0.26 7.51
C ALA A 614 8.30 0.28 6.19
N THR A 615 7.63 -0.15 5.13
CA THR A 615 8.10 -0.13 3.73
C THR A 615 6.92 0.17 2.82
N GLY A 616 7.15 0.81 1.68
CA GLY A 616 6.11 1.30 0.78
C GLY A 616 5.53 2.64 1.22
N TRP A 617 4.30 2.91 0.78
CA TRP A 617 3.58 4.16 1.11
C TRP A 617 3.15 4.21 2.58
N LEU A 618 3.46 5.33 3.23
CA LEU A 618 3.05 5.66 4.59
C LEU A 618 2.27 6.98 4.58
N GLN A 619 1.08 6.99 5.17
CA GLN A 619 0.38 8.23 5.50
C GLN A 619 0.70 8.63 6.95
N TYR A 620 1.20 9.85 7.14
CA TYR A 620 1.56 10.38 8.45
C TYR A 620 1.23 11.87 8.53
N ASN A 621 0.45 12.28 9.54
CA ASN A 621 -0.03 13.66 9.75
C ASN A 621 -0.58 14.32 8.47
N GLY A 622 -1.45 13.60 7.75
CA GLY A 622 -2.10 14.08 6.51
C GLY A 622 -1.19 14.11 5.26
N SER A 623 0.11 13.87 5.40
CA SER A 623 1.06 13.77 4.28
C SER A 623 1.37 12.32 3.93
N TRP A 624 1.63 12.05 2.65
CA TRP A 624 2.16 10.77 2.18
C TRP A 624 3.68 10.81 2.13
N TYR A 625 4.31 9.69 2.49
CA TYR A 625 5.75 9.43 2.42
C TYR A 625 5.94 8.07 1.76
N TYR A 626 7.12 7.83 1.19
CA TYR A 626 7.49 6.51 0.68
C TYR A 626 8.74 6.00 1.39
N LEU A 627 8.66 4.81 1.97
CA LEU A 627 9.80 4.09 2.55
C LEU A 627 10.24 3.03 1.54
N ASN A 628 11.50 3.03 1.16
CA ASN A 628 12.05 2.04 0.24
C ASN A 628 11.98 0.61 0.83
N SER A 629 12.30 -0.41 0.04
CA SER A 629 12.31 -1.81 0.49
C SER A 629 13.28 -2.10 1.65
N ASN A 630 14.30 -1.23 1.84
CA ASN A 630 15.21 -1.24 2.98
C ASN A 630 14.74 -0.37 4.16
N GLY A 631 13.53 0.18 4.10
CA GLY A 631 12.91 1.07 5.09
C GLY A 631 13.35 2.53 5.06
N ALA A 632 14.35 2.90 4.24
CA ALA A 632 14.82 4.28 4.16
C ALA A 632 13.83 5.15 3.37
N MET A 633 13.46 6.29 3.91
CA MET A 633 12.56 7.27 3.29
C MET A 633 13.12 7.79 1.96
N ALA A 634 12.29 7.79 0.92
CA ALA A 634 12.61 8.32 -0.39
C ALA A 634 12.46 9.86 -0.44
N THR A 635 13.26 10.49 -1.31
CA THR A 635 13.17 11.90 -1.69
C THR A 635 13.46 12.02 -3.18
N GLY A 636 13.00 13.09 -3.84
CA GLY A 636 13.07 13.27 -5.28
C GLY A 636 12.05 12.44 -6.06
N TRP A 637 12.35 12.17 -7.33
CA TRP A 637 11.50 11.37 -8.21
C TRP A 637 11.48 9.89 -7.79
N LEU A 638 10.27 9.34 -7.66
CA LEU A 638 10.00 7.93 -7.38
C LEU A 638 9.13 7.36 -8.50
N GLN A 639 9.52 6.22 -9.07
CA GLN A 639 8.62 5.41 -9.86
C GLN A 639 8.03 4.29 -8.99
N ASN A 640 6.71 4.21 -8.91
CA ASN A 640 6.00 3.16 -8.19
C ASN A 640 4.78 2.70 -9.01
N ASN A 641 4.67 1.38 -9.23
CA ASN A 641 3.58 0.76 -9.99
C ASN A 641 3.29 1.44 -11.35
N GLY A 642 4.35 1.72 -12.12
CA GLY A 642 4.28 2.39 -13.43
C GLY A 642 4.07 3.91 -13.38
N SER A 643 3.56 4.46 -12.28
CA SER A 643 3.37 5.90 -12.09
C SER A 643 4.63 6.57 -11.52
N TRP A 644 4.89 7.80 -11.95
CA TRP A 644 5.90 8.68 -11.34
C TRP A 644 5.27 9.54 -10.25
N TYR A 645 6.02 9.78 -9.19
CA TYR A 645 5.70 10.61 -8.03
C TYR A 645 6.90 11.48 -7.70
N TYR A 646 6.69 12.58 -7.01
CA TYR A 646 7.78 13.39 -6.46
C TYR A 646 7.65 13.50 -4.94
N LEU A 647 8.72 13.16 -4.22
CA LEU A 647 8.84 13.31 -2.78
C LEU A 647 9.73 14.54 -2.53
N ASN A 648 9.23 15.49 -1.76
CA ASN A 648 9.97 16.69 -1.37
C ASN A 648 11.21 16.34 -0.52
N ALA A 649 12.08 17.32 -0.25
CA ALA A 649 13.31 17.11 0.54
C ALA A 649 13.04 16.63 1.99
N ASN A 650 11.85 16.91 2.54
CA ASN A 650 11.37 16.39 3.82
C ASN A 650 10.67 15.00 3.71
N GLY A 651 10.63 14.41 2.51
CA GLY A 651 9.99 13.14 2.21
C GLY A 651 8.49 13.20 1.89
N SER A 652 7.82 14.36 2.03
CA SER A 652 6.38 14.44 1.77
C SER A 652 6.10 14.42 0.26
N MET A 653 5.09 13.67 -0.16
CA MET A 653 4.65 13.60 -1.55
C MET A 653 4.10 14.96 -2.03
N ALA A 654 4.58 15.41 -3.18
CA ALA A 654 4.11 16.62 -3.84
C ALA A 654 2.81 16.37 -4.63
N THR A 655 1.98 17.41 -4.72
CA THR A 655 0.76 17.49 -5.53
C THR A 655 0.68 18.88 -6.16
N GLY A 656 -0.09 19.01 -7.25
CA GLY A 656 -0.17 20.23 -8.05
C GLY A 656 1.07 20.48 -8.92
N TRP A 657 1.31 21.76 -9.26
CA TRP A 657 2.44 22.16 -10.08
C TRP A 657 3.77 22.07 -9.31
N LEU A 658 4.75 21.41 -9.91
CA LEU A 658 6.12 21.28 -9.44
C LEU A 658 7.09 21.83 -10.47
N GLN A 659 8.00 22.70 -10.05
CA GLN A 659 9.17 23.06 -10.84
C GLN A 659 10.37 22.21 -10.41
N ASN A 660 10.97 21.46 -11.33
CA ASN A 660 12.15 20.65 -11.08
C ASN A 660 13.15 20.82 -12.23
N ASN A 661 14.40 21.15 -11.92
CA ASN A 661 15.49 21.35 -12.90
C ASN A 661 15.16 22.28 -14.09
N GLY A 662 14.34 23.31 -13.85
CA GLY A 662 13.92 24.29 -14.87
C GLY A 662 12.68 23.89 -15.68
N SER A 663 12.23 22.63 -15.59
CA SER A 663 10.98 22.16 -16.21
C SER A 663 9.82 22.19 -15.20
N TRP A 664 8.61 22.44 -15.70
CA TRP A 664 7.38 22.29 -14.94
C TRP A 664 6.77 20.90 -15.15
N TYR A 665 6.18 20.37 -14.09
CA TYR A 665 5.48 19.10 -14.03
C TYR A 665 4.18 19.31 -13.27
N TYR A 666 3.18 18.47 -13.50
CA TYR A 666 1.96 18.44 -12.69
C TYR A 666 1.79 17.09 -12.02
N LEU A 667 1.62 17.09 -10.71
CA LEU A 667 1.32 15.92 -9.90
C LEU A 667 -0.16 15.97 -9.54
N ASN A 668 -0.90 14.92 -9.87
CA ASN A 668 -2.33 14.80 -9.57
C ASN A 668 -2.60 14.78 -8.05
N ALA A 669 -3.87 14.83 -7.63
CA ALA A 669 -4.24 14.82 -6.21
C ALA A 669 -3.79 13.55 -5.46
N ASN A 670 -3.63 12.43 -6.18
CA ASN A 670 -3.05 11.18 -5.67
C ASN A 670 -1.51 11.12 -5.76
N GLY A 671 -0.87 12.22 -6.18
CA GLY A 671 0.58 12.36 -6.38
C GLY A 671 1.14 11.84 -7.69
N SER A 672 0.35 11.18 -8.55
CA SER A 672 0.88 10.67 -9.81
C SER A 672 1.16 11.79 -10.82
N MET A 673 2.28 11.74 -11.50
CA MET A 673 2.67 12.68 -12.55
C MET A 673 1.72 12.59 -13.73
N ALA A 674 1.18 13.73 -14.17
CA ALA A 674 0.32 13.83 -15.34
C ALA A 674 1.14 13.84 -16.64
N THR A 675 0.55 13.29 -17.70
CA THR A 675 1.02 13.30 -19.08
C THR A 675 -0.17 13.57 -20.02
N GLY A 676 0.08 14.12 -21.20
CA GLY A 676 -0.95 14.55 -22.13
C GLY A 676 -1.61 15.88 -21.74
N TRP A 677 -2.83 16.09 -22.22
CA TRP A 677 -3.60 17.31 -21.96
C TRP A 677 -4.11 17.39 -20.51
N LEU A 678 -3.85 18.52 -19.85
CA LEU A 678 -4.32 18.85 -18.50
C LEU A 678 -5.17 20.11 -18.56
N GLN A 679 -6.37 20.07 -17.99
CA GLN A 679 -7.14 21.29 -17.71
C GLN A 679 -6.88 21.73 -16.26
N TYR A 680 -6.46 22.98 -16.07
CA TYR A 680 -6.16 23.56 -14.76
C TYR A 680 -6.60 25.03 -14.71
N ASN A 681 -7.44 25.38 -13.74
CA ASN A 681 -8.02 26.72 -13.55
C ASN A 681 -8.62 27.34 -14.84
N GLY A 682 -9.32 26.53 -15.64
CA GLY A 682 -9.97 26.95 -16.89
C GLY A 682 -9.05 27.01 -18.12
N SER A 683 -7.74 26.97 -17.93
CA SER A 683 -6.74 26.88 -19.01
C SER A 683 -6.37 25.43 -19.32
N TRP A 684 -5.98 25.17 -20.57
CA TRP A 684 -5.41 23.89 -20.99
C TRP A 684 -3.89 23.98 -21.05
N TYR A 685 -3.21 22.91 -20.63
CA TYR A 685 -1.77 22.73 -20.67
C TYR A 685 -1.48 21.37 -21.31
N TYR A 686 -0.28 21.18 -21.84
CA TYR A 686 0.17 19.87 -22.33
C TYR A 686 1.43 19.43 -21.60
N LEU A 687 1.40 18.22 -21.03
CA LEU A 687 2.53 17.57 -20.40
C LEU A 687 3.05 16.51 -21.37
N ASN A 688 4.33 16.57 -21.70
CA ASN A 688 5.00 15.59 -22.55
C ASN A 688 4.99 14.18 -21.92
N ALA A 689 5.38 13.15 -22.68
CA ALA A 689 5.45 11.77 -22.16
C ALA A 689 6.41 11.60 -20.96
N ASN A 690 7.39 12.50 -20.80
CA ASN A 690 8.28 12.56 -19.64
C ASN A 690 7.73 13.46 -18.49
N GLY A 691 6.47 13.90 -18.58
CA GLY A 691 5.80 14.79 -17.63
C GLY A 691 6.14 16.28 -17.71
N SER A 692 7.13 16.68 -18.51
CA SER A 692 7.51 18.08 -18.65
C SER A 692 6.45 18.89 -19.42
N MET A 693 6.10 20.07 -18.93
CA MET A 693 5.16 20.98 -19.59
C MET A 693 5.73 21.49 -20.92
N ALA A 694 4.92 21.40 -21.99
CA ALA A 694 5.26 21.92 -23.31
C ALA A 694 4.97 23.42 -23.43
N THR A 695 5.72 24.09 -24.30
CA THR A 695 5.54 25.49 -24.72
C THR A 695 5.85 25.60 -26.22
N GLY A 696 5.29 26.60 -26.91
CA GLY A 696 5.36 26.76 -28.35
C GLY A 696 4.40 25.84 -29.12
N TRP A 697 4.75 25.52 -30.36
CA TRP A 697 3.93 24.68 -31.25
C TRP A 697 3.94 23.21 -30.83
N LEU A 698 2.75 22.63 -30.69
CA LEU A 698 2.52 21.21 -30.44
C LEU A 698 1.68 20.61 -31.57
N GLN A 699 2.13 19.49 -32.14
CA GLN A 699 1.29 18.66 -33.01
C GLN A 699 0.68 17.52 -32.20
N TYR A 700 -0.64 17.40 -32.21
CA TYR A 700 -1.39 16.36 -31.49
C TYR A 700 -2.56 15.87 -32.33
N ASN A 701 -2.67 14.54 -32.53
CA ASN A 701 -3.71 13.89 -33.35
C ASN A 701 -3.95 14.53 -34.73
N GLY A 702 -2.88 14.96 -35.40
CA GLY A 702 -2.93 15.57 -36.74
C GLY A 702 -3.25 17.07 -36.78
N SER A 703 -3.63 17.66 -35.65
CA SER A 703 -3.86 19.11 -35.50
C SER A 703 -2.65 19.79 -34.85
N TRP A 704 -2.44 21.07 -35.17
CA TRP A 704 -1.48 21.92 -34.48
C TRP A 704 -2.17 22.75 -33.40
N TYR A 705 -1.45 23.00 -32.30
CA TYR A 705 -1.85 23.80 -31.15
C TYR A 705 -0.68 24.71 -30.77
N TYR A 706 -0.95 25.84 -30.14
CA TYR A 706 0.08 26.73 -29.60
C TYR A 706 -0.08 26.84 -28.09
N LEU A 707 1.02 26.56 -27.36
CA LEU A 707 1.12 26.72 -25.92
C LEU A 707 1.97 27.97 -25.66
N ASN A 708 1.47 28.92 -24.89
CA ASN A 708 2.20 30.15 -24.57
C ASN A 708 3.40 29.87 -23.64
N ALA A 709 4.22 30.89 -23.35
CA ALA A 709 5.43 30.75 -22.53
C ALA A 709 5.16 30.31 -21.06
N ASN A 710 3.95 30.54 -20.54
CA ASN A 710 3.46 30.03 -19.26
C ASN A 710 2.83 28.62 -19.37
N GLY A 711 2.76 28.04 -20.57
CA GLY A 711 2.24 26.72 -20.87
C GLY A 711 0.74 26.64 -21.20
N ASP A 712 -0.01 27.75 -21.10
CA ASP A 712 -1.43 27.72 -21.42
C ASP A 712 -1.71 27.69 -22.93
N MET A 713 -2.75 26.97 -23.33
CA MET A 713 -3.13 26.80 -24.73
C MET A 713 -3.80 28.07 -25.27
N ALA A 714 -3.23 28.63 -26.32
CA ALA A 714 -3.78 29.80 -26.99
C ALA A 714 -5.04 29.46 -27.81
N THR A 715 -5.93 30.45 -27.93
CA THR A 715 -7.10 30.43 -28.82
C THR A 715 -7.23 31.80 -29.50
N GLY A 716 -7.85 31.85 -30.68
CA GLY A 716 -7.93 33.06 -31.49
C GLY A 716 -6.62 33.37 -32.23
N TRP A 717 -6.27 34.65 -32.36
CA TRP A 717 -5.09 35.10 -33.08
C TRP A 717 -3.80 34.92 -32.26
N VAL A 718 -2.80 34.27 -32.85
CA VAL A 718 -1.44 34.15 -32.32
C VAL A 718 -0.45 34.72 -33.33
N LYS A 719 0.52 35.52 -32.88
CA LYS A 719 1.66 35.94 -33.69
C LYS A 719 2.90 35.20 -33.21
N ASP A 720 3.53 34.47 -34.11
CA ASP A 720 4.80 33.77 -33.86
C ASP A 720 5.85 34.34 -34.83
N GLY A 721 6.87 35.00 -34.28
CA GLY A 721 7.76 35.88 -35.04
C GLY A 721 6.98 36.98 -35.77
N ASP A 722 7.05 36.98 -37.10
CA ASP A 722 6.31 37.90 -37.98
C ASP A 722 5.05 37.32 -38.62
N THR A 723 4.76 36.04 -38.37
CA THR A 723 3.62 35.35 -38.97
C THR A 723 2.44 35.29 -38.01
N TRP A 724 1.24 35.56 -38.53
CA TRP A 724 -0.01 35.38 -37.81
C TRP A 724 -0.65 34.03 -38.12
N TYR A 725 -1.26 33.44 -37.09
CA TYR A 725 -1.96 32.17 -37.10
C TYR A 725 -3.31 32.34 -36.39
N TYR A 726 -4.27 31.45 -36.70
CA TYR A 726 -5.56 31.43 -36.02
C TYR A 726 -5.86 30.04 -35.44
N LEU A 727 -6.04 30.00 -34.12
CA LEU A 727 -6.39 28.83 -33.34
C LEU A 727 -7.90 28.91 -33.05
N GLU A 728 -8.62 27.81 -33.26
CA GLU A 728 -10.05 27.71 -32.97
C GLU A 728 -10.32 27.72 -31.45
N ALA A 729 -11.59 27.76 -31.04
CA ALA A 729 -11.97 27.67 -29.62
C ALA A 729 -11.54 26.33 -28.96
N SER A 730 -11.28 25.30 -29.76
CA SER A 730 -10.68 24.02 -29.38
C SER A 730 -9.16 24.06 -29.24
N GLY A 731 -8.52 25.18 -29.58
CA GLY A 731 -7.06 25.33 -29.70
C GLY A 731 -6.46 24.81 -31.02
N ALA A 732 -7.24 24.16 -31.87
CA ALA A 732 -6.75 23.62 -33.14
C ALA A 732 -6.47 24.73 -34.16
N MET A 733 -5.30 24.71 -34.78
CA MET A 733 -4.89 25.68 -35.80
C MET A 733 -5.65 25.46 -37.11
N LYS A 734 -6.20 26.55 -37.67
CA LYS A 734 -6.73 26.55 -39.04
C LYS A 734 -5.60 26.45 -40.07
N ALA A 735 -5.81 25.67 -41.12
CA ALA A 735 -4.93 25.57 -42.28
C ALA A 735 -5.73 25.39 -43.58
N SER A 736 -5.16 25.82 -44.71
CA SER A 736 -5.68 25.70 -46.08
C SER A 736 -7.16 26.12 -46.24
N GLN A 737 -7.58 27.23 -45.63
CA GLN A 737 -8.99 27.62 -45.62
C GLN A 737 -9.24 29.12 -45.49
N TRP A 738 -10.35 29.56 -46.09
CA TRP A 738 -11.01 30.81 -45.78
C TRP A 738 -11.84 30.68 -44.50
N PHE A 739 -11.79 31.68 -43.64
CA PHE A 739 -12.61 31.76 -42.42
C PHE A 739 -12.94 33.21 -42.06
N LYS A 740 -13.89 33.40 -41.15
CA LYS A 740 -14.48 34.71 -40.83
C LYS A 740 -14.33 35.03 -39.34
N VAL A 741 -13.84 36.22 -39.01
CA VAL A 741 -13.67 36.73 -37.63
C VAL A 741 -14.20 38.16 -37.57
N SER A 742 -15.15 38.45 -36.66
CA SER A 742 -15.76 39.79 -36.48
C SER A 742 -16.13 40.48 -37.80
N ASP A 743 -16.95 39.77 -38.58
CA ASP A 743 -17.42 40.12 -39.92
C ASP A 743 -16.41 40.25 -41.07
N LYS A 744 -15.12 40.05 -40.82
CA LYS A 744 -14.05 40.09 -41.83
C LYS A 744 -13.61 38.69 -42.24
N TRP A 745 -13.27 38.51 -43.53
CA TRP A 745 -12.75 37.26 -44.07
C TRP A 745 -11.22 37.26 -44.12
N TYR A 746 -10.63 36.11 -43.80
CA TYR A 746 -9.19 35.86 -43.75
C TYR A 746 -8.89 34.50 -44.39
N TYR A 747 -7.68 34.34 -44.92
CA TYR A 747 -7.19 33.06 -45.44
C TYR A 747 -5.88 32.65 -44.76
N VAL A 748 -5.81 31.39 -44.35
CA VAL A 748 -4.56 30.75 -43.88
C VAL A 748 -4.15 29.63 -44.84
N ASN A 749 -2.87 29.60 -45.18
CA ASN A 749 -2.30 28.61 -46.09
C ASN A 749 -2.11 27.23 -45.41
N GLY A 750 -1.48 26.28 -46.10
CA GLY A 750 -1.26 24.92 -45.58
C GLY A 750 -0.34 24.79 -44.36
N SER A 751 0.46 25.82 -44.04
CA SER A 751 1.22 25.88 -42.79
C SER A 751 0.48 26.66 -41.67
N GLY A 752 -0.76 27.09 -41.92
CA GLY A 752 -1.56 27.91 -41.00
C GLY A 752 -1.20 29.40 -40.99
N ALA A 753 -0.23 29.82 -41.80
CA ALA A 753 0.19 31.20 -41.89
C ALA A 753 -0.86 32.07 -42.62
N LEU A 754 -1.20 33.21 -42.03
CA LEU A 754 -2.10 34.22 -42.59
C LEU A 754 -1.54 34.79 -43.90
N ALA A 755 -2.34 34.77 -44.95
CA ALA A 755 -2.03 35.48 -46.19
C ALA A 755 -2.22 36.99 -45.99
N VAL A 756 -1.20 37.78 -46.32
CA VAL A 756 -1.22 39.26 -46.24
C VAL A 756 -0.62 39.88 -47.50
N ASN A 757 -1.12 41.04 -47.94
CA ASN A 757 -0.67 41.78 -49.13
C ASN A 757 -0.52 40.90 -50.39
N THR A 758 -1.48 40.04 -50.66
CA THR A 758 -1.41 39.04 -51.74
C THR A 758 -2.80 38.73 -52.32
N THR A 759 -2.87 37.82 -53.28
CA THR A 759 -4.12 37.34 -53.87
C THR A 759 -4.25 35.84 -53.66
N VAL A 760 -5.40 35.39 -53.15
CA VAL A 760 -5.73 33.98 -52.93
C VAL A 760 -7.00 33.65 -53.71
N ASP A 761 -6.94 32.66 -54.60
CA ASP A 761 -8.07 32.22 -55.44
C ASP A 761 -8.78 33.34 -56.24
N GLY A 762 -8.04 34.42 -56.55
CA GLY A 762 -8.55 35.61 -57.23
C GLY A 762 -9.03 36.74 -56.31
N TYR A 763 -9.06 36.53 -54.99
CA TYR A 763 -9.45 37.51 -53.98
C TYR A 763 -8.23 38.19 -53.36
N GLY A 764 -8.20 39.53 -53.34
CA GLY A 764 -7.11 40.30 -52.73
C GLY A 764 -7.21 40.37 -51.21
N VAL A 765 -6.10 40.21 -50.49
CA VAL A 765 -6.02 40.41 -49.03
C VAL A 765 -5.05 41.53 -48.68
N ASN A 766 -5.43 42.39 -47.75
CA ASN A 766 -4.66 43.57 -47.36
C ASN A 766 -3.51 43.24 -46.38
N ALA A 767 -2.85 44.25 -45.82
CA ALA A 767 -1.73 44.09 -44.88
C ALA A 767 -2.12 43.42 -43.54
N ASN A 768 -3.41 43.45 -43.17
CA ASN A 768 -3.97 42.76 -42.01
C ASN A 768 -4.51 41.36 -42.37
N GLY A 769 -4.35 40.92 -43.63
CA GLY A 769 -4.89 39.67 -44.15
C GLY A 769 -6.41 39.66 -44.36
N GLU A 770 -7.05 40.83 -44.29
CA GLU A 770 -8.49 40.98 -44.50
C GLU A 770 -8.77 40.99 -46.01
N TRP A 771 -9.76 40.20 -46.45
CA TRP A 771 -10.26 40.26 -47.82
C TRP A 771 -10.76 41.67 -48.16
N VAL A 772 -10.27 42.20 -49.27
CA VAL A 772 -10.71 43.45 -49.90
C VAL A 772 -11.24 43.17 -51.31
N ASN A 773 -12.26 43.91 -51.70
CA ASN A 773 -13.03 43.71 -52.93
C ASN A 773 -12.87 44.89 -53.90
#